data_AF-A0A2J7Q262-F1
#
_entry.id   AF-A0A2J7Q262-F1
#
_cell.length_a   1.000
_cell.length_b   1.000
_cell.length_c   1.000
_cell.angle_alpha   90.00
_cell.angle_beta   90.00
_cell.angle_gamma   90.00
#
_symmetry.space_group_name_H-M   'P 1'
#
loop_
_entity.id
_entity.type
_entity.pdbx_description
1 polymer ?
#
loop_
_entity_poly.entity_id
_entity_poly.type
_entity_poly.pdbx_seq_one_letter_code
_entity_poly.pdbx_strand_id
1 'polypeptide(L)'
;MPCSASSDGILFEKDEVVTTCLQSETDCEENKDSAVASHCREIQFMYIQMEFCEKSTLRTAIDSGLCEDEERIWRLFREIVEGLAHIHQQGMIHRDLKPVNIFLHSNDHVKIGDFGLATTNILPRHLASTPAKDHVADGKLTDTPSFSHEMGDGSLTGQVGTALYVAPELSTSGNKSIYNQKVDIYSLGIIFFEMCYHPLLTGMERVKVLVNLRSSEIILPSDFTQDGKSQQVHIIRWLLNHDPSQRPTSLELLQSDYVPPPQLEEAELQEMVRHTLSNPQSKAYKYLVSSCFKQEVTRAEDITFDMNVGKSTSLPIPLMLQELAKERIVRVFQKHGATCLSTPLLMPQNTLYDNTESCVRLMTHSGGIVSIPHDLRVPFARYVVWNGITCLKRYAIDKVYREKRVYGFHPRELYECAFDIVTPNTGTLMAEAELLSIAWEVVNEFHSLRDKTCVIRLNHAYLLKAILMHCGIEEEKYHDIYTILSEAKDEKYSKFQVQTHLISLCLKDHVMVTLFSLIGTENPISKVASAFRIITKRKGEAASLAKQGLHELETIISNTEALGVKCPIVVAPGLVYNVQQYSGMMCQLVCELKKKRRRSGMDVIAAGGRYDHMLADFRKTLDITGIASKEVSQAAAGISISLDKIVSVLQDESNAPAVDVVVCSVGHRSMVKEKAAVIRELWAAGIKSSLIDSHQSLEEIQDYCQENMVPHIVMLKDTETGTLRVRSWEKERFQERKVNASDLVEFLQRLLKSSGETAEANSMLTRSECKVPCSDPAGGNSLVNINFLTVEKYPASTRRRFEVQMLSHMSSTLQCLSAKVRVEVLALNVESAAVKTLAMHLELDLDQQEFQKSIALVTERHPRHRKYLIRICDEIHDLRCEKNCPVIILYSLGDNVFKVLM
;
A
#
# COMPACT_ATOMS: atom_id res chain seq x y z
N MET A 1 37.38 -0.48 10.66
CA MET A 1 38.33 0.64 10.81
C MET A 1 37.49 1.92 10.79
N PRO A 2 37.34 2.65 11.91
CA PRO A 2 36.74 3.98 11.84
C PRO A 2 37.84 4.99 11.47
N CYS A 3 37.67 5.67 10.34
CA CYS A 3 38.51 6.81 9.98
C CYS A 3 38.09 8.02 10.82
N SER A 4 38.92 8.39 11.78
CA SER A 4 38.94 9.73 12.36
C SER A 4 40.37 10.27 12.23
N ALA A 5 40.62 11.07 11.19
CA ALA A 5 41.84 11.85 11.05
C ALA A 5 41.43 13.29 10.72
N SER A 6 41.16 14.07 11.77
CA SER A 6 41.33 15.52 11.74
C SER A 6 42.73 15.76 12.32
N SER A 7 43.64 16.23 11.49
CA SER A 7 44.96 16.69 11.91
C SER A 7 45.42 17.78 10.94
N ASP A 8 44.78 18.94 11.04
CA ASP A 8 45.32 20.17 10.47
C ASP A 8 46.27 20.77 11.52
N GLY A 9 47.54 20.95 11.17
CA GLY A 9 48.56 21.45 12.08
C GLY A 9 49.72 22.15 11.35
N ILE A 10 50.22 23.24 11.94
CA ILE A 10 51.42 23.95 11.48
C ILE A 10 52.59 23.47 12.33
N LEU A 11 53.64 22.95 11.69
CA LEU A 11 54.88 22.50 12.33
C LEU A 11 56.03 23.43 11.92
N PHE A 12 56.71 24.03 12.90
CA PHE A 12 57.96 24.76 12.69
C PHE A 12 59.11 23.85 13.09
N GLU A 13 59.96 23.48 12.13
CA GLU A 13 61.13 22.63 12.39
C GLU A 13 62.40 23.48 12.29
N LYS A 14 63.32 23.29 13.25
CA LYS A 14 64.64 23.91 13.28
C LYS A 14 65.66 22.85 12.88
N ASP A 15 66.38 23.04 11.79
CA ASP A 15 67.43 22.12 11.39
C ASP A 15 68.71 22.33 12.21
N GLU A 16 69.03 21.37 13.08
CA GLU A 16 70.41 21.11 13.47
C GLU A 16 71.05 20.25 12.37
N VAL A 17 71.90 20.85 11.55
CA VAL A 17 72.63 20.17 10.47
C VAL A 17 73.54 19.08 11.06
N VAL A 18 73.09 17.82 11.06
CA VAL A 18 73.96 16.66 11.29
C VAL A 18 74.75 16.39 10.01
N THR A 19 75.97 16.89 9.98
CA THR A 19 76.94 16.54 8.92
C THR A 19 77.40 15.10 9.17
N THR A 20 76.82 14.12 8.47
CA THR A 20 77.32 12.74 8.46
C THR A 20 78.65 12.68 7.70
N CYS A 21 79.76 12.66 8.44
CA CYS A 21 81.07 12.27 7.92
C CYS A 21 81.14 10.73 7.86
N LEU A 22 81.29 10.18 6.65
CA LEU A 22 81.65 8.78 6.41
C LEU A 22 83.04 8.51 7.01
N GLN A 23 83.12 7.58 7.96
CA GLN A 23 84.37 7.08 8.51
C GLN A 23 85.07 6.18 7.48
N SER A 24 86.29 6.55 7.10
CA SER A 24 87.29 5.61 6.57
C SER A 24 88.52 5.66 7.47
N GLU A 25 88.83 4.51 8.05
CA GLU A 25 89.95 4.27 8.97
C GLU A 25 91.29 4.66 8.33
N THR A 26 92.14 5.36 9.08
CA THR A 26 93.59 5.11 9.18
C THR A 26 94.22 5.94 10.31
N ASP A 27 95.25 5.34 10.90
CA ASP A 27 95.93 5.65 12.15
C ASP A 27 96.49 7.07 12.38
N CYS A 28 96.77 7.32 13.67
CA CYS A 28 97.88 8.12 14.26
C CYS A 28 97.51 9.39 15.06
N GLU A 29 97.68 9.26 16.38
CA GLU A 29 98.27 10.17 17.39
C GLU A 29 97.76 11.62 17.64
N GLU A 30 97.44 11.83 18.92
CA GLU A 30 97.55 13.03 19.79
C GLU A 30 97.48 14.46 19.21
N ASN A 31 96.48 15.26 19.65
CA ASN A 31 96.69 16.47 20.48
C ASN A 31 95.41 17.25 20.81
N LYS A 32 95.47 17.99 21.94
CA LYS A 32 94.43 18.84 22.54
C LYS A 32 94.32 20.24 21.90
N ASP A 33 93.14 20.84 22.12
CA ASP A 33 92.78 22.27 22.18
C ASP A 33 92.67 23.12 20.90
N SER A 34 91.43 23.54 20.56
CA SER A 34 90.96 24.94 20.68
C SER A 34 89.61 25.15 19.97
N ALA A 35 88.62 25.63 20.71
CA ALA A 35 87.29 25.98 20.20
C ALA A 35 87.29 27.41 19.65
N VAL A 36 86.86 27.58 18.40
CA VAL A 36 86.45 28.87 17.82
C VAL A 36 85.07 28.68 17.20
N ALA A 37 84.04 29.25 17.84
CA ALA A 37 82.64 29.15 17.41
C ALA A 37 82.37 30.10 16.23
N SER A 38 81.98 29.56 15.07
CA SER A 38 81.39 30.31 13.96
C SER A 38 79.86 30.38 14.13
N HIS A 39 79.28 31.58 14.08
CA HIS A 39 77.83 31.77 14.07
C HIS A 39 77.28 31.46 12.67
N CYS A 40 76.51 30.37 12.55
CA CYS A 40 75.73 30.04 11.35
C CYS A 40 74.32 30.66 11.48
N ARG A 41 73.79 31.31 10.44
CA ARG A 41 72.41 31.84 10.45
C ARG A 41 71.43 30.67 10.33
N GLU A 42 70.56 30.50 11.33
CA GLU A 42 69.47 29.51 11.31
C GLU A 42 68.42 29.90 10.26
N ILE A 43 68.16 29.00 9.29
CA ILE A 43 67.01 29.07 8.38
C ILE A 43 65.88 28.29 9.05
N GLN A 44 64.71 28.91 9.24
CA GLN A 44 63.54 28.24 9.80
C GLN A 44 62.60 27.80 8.67
N PHE A 45 62.17 26.53 8.72
CA PHE A 45 61.19 25.98 7.78
C PHE A 45 59.81 25.89 8.45
N MET A 46 58.78 26.33 7.73
CA MET A 46 57.37 26.22 8.14
C MET A 46 56.68 25.19 7.26
N TYR A 47 56.21 24.10 7.88
CA TYR A 47 55.44 23.06 7.21
C TYR A 47 53.95 23.23 7.54
N ILE A 48 53.12 23.31 6.50
CA ILE A 48 51.66 23.39 6.61
C ILE A 48 51.09 22.11 6.03
N GLN A 49 50.44 21.29 6.86
CA GLN A 49 49.70 20.12 6.41
C GLN A 49 48.26 20.52 6.10
N MET A 50 47.75 20.13 4.93
CA MET A 50 46.39 20.42 4.48
C MET A 50 45.78 19.18 3.80
N GLU A 51 44.45 19.18 3.67
CA GLU A 51 43.69 18.17 2.93
C GLU A 51 44.06 18.13 1.43
N PHE A 52 44.14 16.93 0.85
CA PHE A 52 44.36 16.73 -0.59
C PHE A 52 43.03 16.69 -1.37
N CYS A 53 42.90 17.54 -2.40
CA CYS A 53 41.72 17.58 -3.27
C CYS A 53 41.95 16.74 -4.55
N GLU A 54 41.29 15.57 -4.64
CA GLU A 54 41.53 14.55 -5.67
C GLU A 54 41.17 14.97 -7.11
N LYS A 55 40.23 15.91 -7.30
CA LYS A 55 39.78 16.38 -8.64
C LYS A 55 40.53 17.63 -9.15
N SER A 56 41.71 17.92 -8.60
CA SER A 56 42.55 19.06 -9.02
C SER A 56 41.85 20.42 -8.76
N THR A 57 42.10 21.42 -9.61
CA THR A 57 41.66 22.81 -9.47
C THR A 57 40.55 23.16 -10.47
N LEU A 58 39.82 24.24 -10.22
CA LEU A 58 38.84 24.80 -11.15
C LEU A 58 39.48 25.12 -12.51
N ARG A 59 40.76 25.49 -12.56
CA ARG A 59 41.50 25.66 -13.82
C ARG A 59 41.44 24.40 -14.69
N THR A 60 41.73 23.23 -14.10
CA THR A 60 41.69 21.94 -14.80
C THR A 60 40.28 21.65 -15.32
N ALA A 61 39.24 21.99 -14.55
CA ALA A 61 37.85 21.81 -14.98
C ALA A 61 37.50 22.73 -16.17
N ILE A 62 37.90 24.01 -16.13
CA ILE A 62 37.68 24.95 -17.24
C ILE A 62 38.41 24.47 -18.51
N ASP A 63 39.67 24.07 -18.40
CA ASP A 63 40.45 23.56 -19.53
C ASP A 63 39.86 22.27 -20.14
N SER A 64 39.15 21.48 -19.33
CA SER A 64 38.48 20.25 -19.75
C SER A 64 37.07 20.45 -20.30
N GLY A 65 36.65 21.70 -20.58
CA GLY A 65 35.37 21.99 -21.21
C GLY A 65 34.19 22.20 -20.25
N LEU A 66 34.42 22.73 -19.04
CA LEU A 66 33.35 23.04 -18.07
C LEU A 66 32.19 23.85 -18.67
N CYS A 67 32.46 24.69 -19.68
CA CYS A 67 31.47 25.52 -20.37
C CYS A 67 30.32 24.73 -21.04
N GLU A 68 30.46 23.42 -21.24
CA GLU A 68 29.43 22.56 -21.84
C GLU A 68 28.36 22.07 -20.84
N ASP A 69 28.61 22.18 -19.53
CA ASP A 69 27.74 21.68 -18.45
C ASP A 69 27.18 22.85 -17.61
N GLU A 70 26.05 23.41 -18.04
CA GLU A 70 25.46 24.59 -17.42
C GLU A 70 25.01 24.35 -15.97
N GLU A 71 24.46 23.17 -15.65
CA GLU A 71 24.06 22.83 -14.28
C GLU A 71 25.27 22.80 -13.34
N ARG A 72 26.38 22.23 -13.81
CA ARG A 72 27.64 22.20 -13.06
C ARG A 72 28.24 23.59 -12.89
N ILE A 73 28.22 24.44 -13.91
CA ILE A 73 28.69 25.84 -13.80
C ILE A 73 27.93 26.56 -12.69
N TRP A 74 26.59 26.50 -12.68
CA TRP A 74 25.78 27.21 -11.70
C TRP A 74 25.97 26.69 -10.28
N ARG A 75 26.08 25.37 -10.11
CA ARG A 75 26.38 24.76 -8.81
C ARG A 75 27.74 25.22 -8.27
N LEU A 76 28.81 25.05 -9.06
CA LEU A 76 30.16 25.46 -8.66
C LEU A 76 30.24 26.96 -8.40
N PHE A 77 29.62 27.78 -9.25
CA PHE A 77 29.58 29.24 -9.07
C PHE A 77 28.90 29.61 -7.76
N ARG A 78 27.74 29.01 -7.46
CA ARG A 78 27.03 29.25 -6.20
C ARG A 78 27.88 28.87 -4.99
N GLU A 79 28.50 27.69 -4.99
CA GLU A 79 29.38 27.24 -3.90
C GLU A 79 30.59 28.17 -3.70
N ILE A 80 31.20 28.69 -4.78
CA ILE A 80 32.26 29.71 -4.69
C ILE A 80 31.74 30.97 -3.99
N VAL A 81 30.53 31.43 -4.35
CA VAL A 81 29.93 32.63 -3.74
C VAL A 81 29.58 32.39 -2.27
N GLU A 82 29.07 31.21 -1.91
CA GLU A 82 28.81 30.82 -0.51
C GLU A 82 30.11 30.77 0.31
N GLY A 83 31.19 30.22 -0.26
CA GLY A 83 32.51 30.24 0.34
C GLY A 83 33.05 31.66 0.55
N LEU A 84 32.90 32.55 -0.46
CA LEU A 84 33.30 33.95 -0.34
C LEU A 84 32.42 34.72 0.67
N ALA A 85 31.12 34.45 0.73
CA ALA A 85 30.22 35.04 1.72
C ALA A 85 30.68 34.69 3.14
N HIS A 86 31.09 33.44 3.37
CA HIS A 86 31.67 33.01 4.63
C HIS A 86 32.98 33.75 4.95
N ILE A 87 33.95 33.78 4.01
CA ILE A 87 35.23 34.49 4.19
C ILE A 87 35.00 35.98 4.53
N HIS A 88 34.12 36.64 3.78
CA HIS A 88 33.81 38.06 3.96
C HIS A 88 33.06 38.33 5.27
N GLN A 89 32.18 37.43 5.71
CA GLN A 89 31.47 37.53 7.00
C GLN A 89 32.42 37.42 8.19
N GLN A 90 33.50 36.65 8.05
CA GLN A 90 34.60 36.59 9.04
C GLN A 90 35.53 37.82 8.98
N GLY A 91 35.22 38.82 8.14
CA GLY A 91 36.00 40.05 8.01
C GLY A 91 37.32 39.89 7.24
N MET A 92 37.51 38.77 6.53
CA MET A 92 38.69 38.47 5.72
C MET A 92 38.46 38.80 4.24
N ILE A 93 39.54 39.11 3.53
CA ILE A 93 39.59 39.34 2.08
C ILE A 93 40.65 38.39 1.51
N HIS A 94 40.33 37.64 0.45
CA HIS A 94 41.21 36.62 -0.11
C HIS A 94 42.38 37.22 -0.92
N ARG A 95 42.11 38.20 -1.78
CA ARG A 95 43.05 38.99 -2.62
C ARG A 95 43.82 38.25 -3.72
N ASP A 96 43.93 36.93 -3.66
CA ASP A 96 44.51 36.10 -4.74
C ASP A 96 43.52 35.05 -5.27
N LEU A 97 42.27 35.45 -5.49
CA LEU A 97 41.26 34.55 -6.01
C LEU A 97 41.48 34.33 -7.52
N LYS A 98 41.76 33.07 -7.90
CA LYS A 98 41.99 32.64 -9.29
C LYS A 98 41.63 31.15 -9.44
N PRO A 99 41.39 30.62 -10.66
CA PRO A 99 40.94 29.24 -10.83
C PRO A 99 41.88 28.16 -10.28
N VAL A 100 43.18 28.46 -10.13
CA VAL A 100 44.14 27.51 -9.52
C VAL A 100 44.08 27.48 -7.98
N ASN A 101 43.47 28.48 -7.36
CA ASN A 101 43.28 28.59 -5.89
C ASN A 101 41.87 28.12 -5.46
N ILE A 102 41.07 27.61 -6.41
CA ILE A 102 39.77 27.01 -6.16
C ILE A 102 39.90 25.52 -6.47
N PHE A 103 39.73 24.69 -5.45
CA PHE A 103 39.94 23.25 -5.49
C PHE A 103 38.62 22.50 -5.59
N LEU A 104 38.64 21.33 -6.25
CA LEU A 104 37.47 20.44 -6.35
C LEU A 104 37.74 19.15 -5.58
N HIS A 105 36.88 18.83 -4.61
CA HIS A 105 36.99 17.58 -3.83
C HIS A 105 36.45 16.37 -4.63
N SER A 106 36.61 15.14 -4.12
CA SER A 106 36.18 13.90 -4.78
C SER A 106 34.70 13.91 -5.23
N ASN A 107 33.83 14.55 -4.43
CA ASN A 107 32.41 14.71 -4.70
C ASN A 107 32.07 15.88 -5.67
N ASP A 108 33.05 16.53 -6.29
CA ASP A 108 32.86 17.70 -7.19
C ASP A 108 32.37 18.99 -6.50
N HIS A 109 32.55 19.11 -5.18
CA HIS A 109 32.30 20.35 -4.44
C HIS A 109 33.53 21.26 -4.36
N VAL A 110 33.27 22.56 -4.25
CA VAL A 110 34.26 23.63 -4.21
C VAL A 110 34.88 23.78 -2.82
N LYS A 111 36.21 23.95 -2.78
CA LYS A 111 36.94 24.51 -1.63
C LYS A 111 37.83 25.67 -2.09
N ILE A 112 37.74 26.80 -1.41
CA ILE A 112 38.62 27.96 -1.64
C ILE A 112 39.87 27.79 -0.76
N GLY A 113 41.06 27.89 -1.36
CA GLY A 113 42.33 27.74 -0.65
C GLY A 113 43.37 28.78 -1.08
N ASP A 114 44.57 28.69 -0.49
CA ASP A 114 45.70 29.62 -0.70
C ASP A 114 45.40 31.07 -0.26
N PHE A 115 45.32 31.26 1.06
CA PHE A 115 45.14 32.56 1.72
C PHE A 115 46.46 33.35 1.90
N GLY A 116 47.52 33.03 1.14
CA GLY A 116 48.86 33.61 1.33
C GLY A 116 48.94 35.14 1.21
N LEU A 117 47.94 35.79 0.62
CA LEU A 117 47.81 37.24 0.49
C LEU A 117 46.58 37.83 1.21
N ALA A 118 45.88 37.01 2.00
CA ALA A 118 44.65 37.41 2.67
C ALA A 118 44.90 38.48 3.74
N THR A 119 43.93 39.37 3.94
CA THR A 119 43.99 40.44 4.95
C THR A 119 42.64 40.62 5.62
N THR A 120 42.64 41.14 6.84
CA THR A 120 41.41 41.58 7.49
C THR A 120 41.03 42.99 7.04
N ASN A 121 39.73 43.25 6.92
CA ASN A 121 39.19 44.58 6.66
C ASN A 121 39.56 45.51 7.84
N ILE A 122 40.49 46.46 7.64
CA ILE A 122 40.72 47.75 8.35
C ILE A 122 42.23 48.03 8.52
N LEU A 123 42.77 48.96 7.73
CA LEU A 123 43.98 49.72 8.06
C LEU A 123 43.81 51.22 7.70
N PRO A 124 43.20 52.06 8.55
CA PRO A 124 43.56 53.45 8.69
C PRO A 124 44.67 53.54 9.73
N ARG A 125 45.92 53.75 9.27
CA ARG A 125 47.08 53.93 10.15
C ARG A 125 46.98 55.28 10.87
N HIS A 126 46.37 55.32 12.04
CA HIS A 126 46.47 56.42 13.00
C HIS A 126 46.20 55.94 14.42
N LEU A 127 47.27 55.62 15.17
CA LEU A 127 47.33 55.84 16.62
C LEU A 127 48.79 56.13 16.99
N ALA A 128 49.06 57.42 17.12
CA ALA A 128 50.16 57.94 17.91
C ALA A 128 49.73 57.92 19.37
N SER A 129 50.58 57.38 20.27
CA SER A 129 50.76 57.88 21.64
C SER A 129 51.73 56.98 22.41
N THR A 130 52.96 57.45 22.61
CA THR A 130 53.52 57.72 23.96
C THR A 130 54.87 58.45 23.84
N PRO A 131 55.25 59.26 24.84
CA PRO A 131 55.99 60.50 24.65
C PRO A 131 57.53 60.37 24.77
N ALA A 132 58.18 61.43 24.31
CA ALA A 132 59.60 61.71 24.30
C ALA A 132 60.40 61.33 25.57
N LYS A 133 61.63 60.84 25.35
CA LYS A 133 62.84 61.35 26.01
C LYS A 133 64.00 61.40 25.03
N ASP A 134 64.60 62.57 24.97
CA ASP A 134 65.78 62.95 24.21
C ASP A 134 67.03 62.17 24.61
N HIS A 135 67.86 61.79 23.63
CA HIS A 135 69.31 62.01 23.69
C HIS A 135 69.89 62.14 22.27
N VAL A 136 70.74 63.14 22.14
CA VAL A 136 71.30 63.73 20.92
C VAL A 136 72.49 62.94 20.38
N ALA A 137 72.55 62.89 19.05
CA ALA A 137 73.63 62.60 18.08
C ALA A 137 75.06 62.29 18.57
N ASP A 138 75.75 61.30 17.95
CA ASP A 138 76.58 61.57 16.76
C ASP A 138 77.07 60.31 15.98
N GLY A 139 77.08 60.43 14.65
CA GLY A 139 78.01 59.82 13.67
C GLY A 139 78.15 58.30 13.42
N LYS A 140 77.57 57.79 12.33
CA LYS A 140 78.28 57.42 11.06
C LYS A 140 77.45 56.56 10.09
N LEU A 141 77.66 56.87 8.81
CA LEU A 141 77.18 56.22 7.58
C LEU A 141 77.32 54.70 7.56
N THR A 142 76.32 54.01 6.99
CA THR A 142 76.49 52.99 5.92
C THR A 142 75.17 52.71 5.21
N ASP A 143 75.25 52.66 3.90
CA ASP A 143 74.26 52.17 2.94
C ASP A 143 73.75 50.74 3.23
N THR A 144 72.50 50.50 2.77
CA THR A 144 71.87 49.24 2.29
C THR A 144 71.94 47.94 3.13
N PRO A 145 70.85 47.15 3.11
CA PRO A 145 70.87 45.93 2.27
C PRO A 145 69.54 45.81 1.48
N SER A 146 69.59 45.80 0.15
CA SER A 146 69.70 44.57 -0.67
C SER A 146 68.43 43.72 -0.64
N PHE A 147 67.57 43.99 -1.64
CA PHE A 147 66.75 42.96 -2.27
C PHE A 147 67.66 41.81 -2.69
N SER A 148 67.58 40.68 -1.98
CA SER A 148 68.13 39.41 -2.45
C SER A 148 67.18 38.86 -3.51
N HIS A 149 67.53 39.12 -4.77
CA HIS A 149 67.15 38.30 -5.91
C HIS A 149 67.72 36.89 -5.69
N GLU A 150 66.86 35.92 -5.42
CA GLU A 150 67.14 34.53 -5.79
C GLU A 150 66.43 34.25 -7.11
N MET A 151 67.23 34.13 -8.16
CA MET A 151 66.83 33.56 -9.43
C MET A 151 66.69 32.04 -9.26
N GLY A 152 65.44 31.57 -9.29
CA GLY A 152 65.08 30.20 -9.64
C GLY A 152 64.44 30.20 -11.01
N ASP A 153 65.08 29.53 -11.95
CA ASP A 153 64.66 29.34 -13.35
C ASP A 153 63.32 28.59 -13.42
N GLY A 154 62.25 29.30 -13.78
CA GLY A 154 60.88 28.79 -13.76
C GLY A 154 59.84 29.83 -14.15
N SER A 155 59.72 30.08 -15.46
CA SER A 155 58.56 30.72 -16.11
C SER A 155 58.18 32.16 -15.69
N LEU A 156 58.71 33.13 -16.44
CA LEU A 156 58.25 34.53 -16.49
C LEU A 156 56.74 34.69 -16.83
N THR A 157 55.99 33.63 -17.15
CA THR A 157 54.54 33.69 -17.43
C THR A 157 53.66 33.57 -16.17
N GLY A 158 54.18 33.07 -15.04
CA GLY A 158 53.40 32.85 -13.81
C GLY A 158 52.98 34.14 -13.10
N GLN A 159 53.87 35.14 -13.04
CA GLN A 159 53.57 36.46 -12.45
C GLN A 159 52.64 37.30 -13.33
N VAL A 160 52.71 37.13 -14.66
CA VAL A 160 51.83 37.80 -15.63
C VAL A 160 50.40 37.23 -15.58
N GLY A 161 50.25 35.92 -15.35
CA GLY A 161 48.95 35.24 -15.28
C GLY A 161 48.11 35.62 -14.07
N THR A 162 48.72 35.85 -12.91
CA THR A 162 48.03 36.26 -11.67
C THR A 162 47.48 37.69 -11.77
N ALA A 163 48.19 38.58 -12.46
CA ALA A 163 47.78 39.97 -12.64
C ALA A 163 46.46 40.15 -13.40
N LEU A 164 45.95 39.12 -14.10
CA LEU A 164 44.73 39.16 -14.90
C LEU A 164 43.43 39.09 -14.07
N TYR A 165 43.50 38.64 -12.81
CA TYR A 165 42.34 38.53 -11.91
C TYR A 165 42.25 39.68 -10.91
N VAL A 166 43.31 40.49 -10.80
CA VAL A 166 43.43 41.56 -9.81
C VAL A 166 42.53 42.74 -10.18
N ALA A 167 41.73 43.16 -9.20
CA ALA A 167 40.85 44.32 -9.30
C ALA A 167 41.64 45.62 -9.58
N PRO A 168 41.12 46.54 -10.41
CA PRO A 168 41.84 47.73 -10.85
C PRO A 168 42.29 48.63 -9.68
N GLU A 169 41.48 48.73 -8.62
CA GLU A 169 41.78 49.53 -7.42
C GLU A 169 43.01 49.06 -6.62
N LEU A 170 43.48 47.84 -6.84
CA LEU A 170 44.70 47.31 -6.20
C LEU A 170 45.99 47.70 -6.96
N SER A 171 45.88 48.13 -8.23
CA SER A 171 47.03 48.42 -9.10
C SER A 171 47.42 49.90 -9.17
N THR A 172 46.58 50.81 -8.66
CA THR A 172 46.85 52.25 -8.65
C THR A 172 47.83 52.61 -7.52
N SER A 173 49.14 52.52 -7.81
CA SER A 173 50.25 52.75 -6.86
C SER A 173 50.49 54.24 -6.49
N GLY A 174 49.43 55.05 -6.39
CA GLY A 174 49.51 56.47 -6.05
C GLY A 174 48.46 56.87 -5.02
N ASN A 175 48.89 57.05 -3.76
CA ASN A 175 48.14 57.55 -2.60
C ASN A 175 46.86 56.80 -2.16
N LYS A 176 46.95 56.10 -1.02
CA LYS A 176 45.83 55.68 -0.14
C LYS A 176 44.58 55.13 -0.86
N SER A 177 44.68 54.00 -1.57
CA SER A 177 43.47 53.26 -1.96
C SER A 177 42.95 52.45 -0.77
N ILE A 178 41.77 52.83 -0.26
CA ILE A 178 40.99 52.01 0.68
C ILE A 178 40.25 50.97 -0.18
N TYR A 179 40.64 49.71 -0.07
CA TYR A 179 39.98 48.59 -0.73
C TYR A 179 39.23 47.73 0.31
N ASN A 180 38.23 47.00 -0.13
CA ASN A 180 37.36 46.18 0.72
C ASN A 180 37.16 44.81 0.07
N GLN A 181 36.26 44.00 0.63
CA GLN A 181 35.97 42.64 0.15
C GLN A 181 35.49 42.56 -1.32
N LYS A 182 35.10 43.68 -1.94
CA LYS A 182 34.66 43.72 -3.35
C LYS A 182 35.79 43.40 -4.33
N VAL A 183 37.06 43.47 -3.92
CA VAL A 183 38.18 43.04 -4.78
C VAL A 183 38.06 41.57 -5.18
N ASP A 184 37.62 40.70 -4.27
CA ASP A 184 37.41 39.27 -4.56
C ASP A 184 36.20 39.06 -5.49
N ILE A 185 35.18 39.93 -5.38
CA ILE A 185 34.00 39.93 -6.25
C ILE A 185 34.39 40.27 -7.70
N TYR A 186 35.36 41.16 -7.90
CA TYR A 186 35.90 41.45 -9.23
C TYR A 186 36.66 40.25 -9.81
N SER A 187 37.52 39.63 -9.00
CA SER A 187 38.24 38.40 -9.40
C SER A 187 37.26 37.28 -9.77
N LEU A 188 36.18 37.12 -8.99
CA LEU A 188 35.09 36.19 -9.28
C LEU A 188 34.44 36.46 -10.64
N GLY A 189 34.28 37.73 -11.05
CA GLY A 189 33.73 38.09 -12.36
C GLY A 189 34.56 37.58 -13.53
N ILE A 190 35.89 37.61 -13.41
CA ILE A 190 36.80 37.05 -14.43
C ILE A 190 36.73 35.52 -14.43
N ILE A 191 36.69 34.91 -13.24
CA ILE A 191 36.57 33.44 -13.09
C ILE A 191 35.26 32.94 -13.70
N PHE A 192 34.14 33.61 -13.41
CA PHE A 192 32.83 33.22 -13.92
C PHE A 192 32.74 33.35 -15.43
N PHE A 193 33.33 34.40 -16.02
CA PHE A 193 33.47 34.47 -17.48
C PHE A 193 34.23 33.26 -18.04
N GLU A 194 35.38 32.91 -17.46
CA GLU A 194 36.16 31.75 -17.92
C GLU A 194 35.43 30.42 -17.72
N MET A 195 34.59 30.27 -16.70
CA MET A 195 33.74 29.08 -16.53
C MET A 195 32.68 28.96 -17.63
N CYS A 196 32.18 30.09 -18.13
CA CYS A 196 31.09 30.13 -19.11
C CYS A 196 31.56 30.20 -20.58
N TYR A 197 32.84 30.47 -20.83
CA TYR A 197 33.41 30.63 -22.17
C TYR A 197 34.21 29.39 -22.58
N HIS A 198 34.29 29.13 -23.89
CA HIS A 198 35.05 27.99 -24.40
C HIS A 198 36.56 28.13 -24.08
N PRO A 199 37.30 27.02 -23.93
CA PRO A 199 38.71 27.05 -23.58
C PRO A 199 39.55 27.83 -24.62
N LEU A 200 40.31 28.81 -24.15
CA LEU A 200 41.18 29.64 -24.97
C LEU A 200 42.50 28.87 -25.25
N LEU A 201 42.69 28.45 -26.50
CA LEU A 201 43.75 27.51 -26.91
C LEU A 201 45.17 28.06 -26.76
N THR A 202 45.36 29.37 -26.90
CA THR A 202 46.68 30.01 -26.71
C THR A 202 46.68 31.03 -25.57
N GLY A 203 47.81 31.13 -24.87
CA GLY A 203 47.98 32.12 -23.80
C GLY A 203 47.82 33.57 -24.28
N MET A 204 48.17 33.87 -25.54
CA MET A 204 48.03 35.21 -26.11
C MET A 204 46.57 35.59 -26.40
N GLU A 205 45.76 34.66 -26.91
CA GLU A 205 44.31 34.85 -27.06
C GLU A 205 43.68 35.11 -25.70
N ARG A 206 44.05 34.31 -24.69
CA ARG A 206 43.57 34.47 -23.33
C ARG A 206 43.90 35.82 -22.73
N VAL A 207 45.15 36.26 -22.85
CA VAL A 207 45.56 37.61 -22.38
C VAL A 207 44.76 38.69 -23.10
N LYS A 208 44.58 38.60 -24.42
CA LYS A 208 43.82 39.59 -25.19
C LYS A 208 42.36 39.68 -24.75
N VAL A 209 41.68 38.55 -24.58
CA VAL A 209 40.28 38.50 -24.15
C VAL A 209 40.13 39.04 -22.73
N LEU A 210 40.98 38.61 -21.79
CA LEU A 210 40.90 39.08 -20.40
C LEU A 210 41.28 40.56 -20.27
N VAL A 211 42.21 41.08 -21.07
CA VAL A 211 42.52 42.53 -21.09
C VAL A 211 41.31 43.35 -21.57
N ASN A 212 40.58 42.87 -22.59
CA ASN A 212 39.36 43.52 -23.07
C ASN A 212 38.25 43.53 -22.00
N LEU A 213 38.08 42.43 -21.27
CA LEU A 213 37.12 42.35 -20.15
C LEU A 213 37.46 43.32 -19.01
N ARG A 214 38.74 43.57 -18.77
CA ARG A 214 39.24 44.50 -17.74
C ARG A 214 39.27 45.96 -18.19
N SER A 215 38.89 46.25 -19.43
CA SER A 215 38.72 47.64 -19.86
C SER A 215 37.52 48.25 -19.16
N SER A 216 37.51 49.58 -18.97
CA SER A 216 36.40 50.28 -18.32
C SER A 216 35.05 50.09 -19.03
N GLU A 217 35.07 49.72 -20.32
CA GLU A 217 33.88 49.43 -21.11
C GLU A 217 33.41 47.96 -21.00
N ILE A 218 34.18 47.09 -20.35
CA ILE A 218 33.92 45.64 -20.16
C ILE A 218 33.53 44.98 -21.50
N ILE A 219 34.52 44.89 -22.40
CA ILE A 219 34.31 44.39 -23.76
C ILE A 219 34.29 42.85 -23.75
N LEU A 220 33.09 42.28 -23.86
CA LEU A 220 32.85 40.84 -23.99
C LEU A 220 33.01 40.38 -25.46
N PRO A 221 33.52 39.16 -25.72
CA PRO A 221 33.53 38.57 -27.06
C PRO A 221 32.13 38.52 -27.69
N SER A 222 32.03 38.79 -29.00
CA SER A 222 30.74 38.89 -29.69
C SER A 222 29.97 37.58 -29.72
N ASP A 223 30.68 36.46 -29.87
CA ASP A 223 30.14 35.10 -29.80
C ASP A 223 29.51 34.83 -28.42
N PHE A 224 30.15 35.24 -27.33
CA PHE A 224 29.58 35.09 -25.99
C PHE A 224 28.25 35.84 -25.78
N THR A 225 28.10 37.01 -26.41
CA THR A 225 26.86 37.81 -26.30
C THR A 225 25.72 37.34 -27.20
N GLN A 226 26.02 36.55 -28.23
CA GLN A 226 25.03 36.04 -29.19
C GLN A 226 24.41 34.70 -28.75
N ASP A 227 25.10 33.94 -27.88
CA ASP A 227 24.72 32.60 -27.42
C ASP A 227 23.57 32.56 -26.39
N GLY A 228 22.72 33.58 -26.27
CA GLY A 228 21.57 33.58 -25.34
C GLY A 228 21.90 33.66 -23.84
N LYS A 229 23.18 33.85 -23.48
CA LYS A 229 23.72 33.93 -22.10
C LYS A 229 23.43 35.27 -21.38
N SER A 230 22.21 35.78 -21.49
CA SER A 230 21.83 37.11 -20.99
C SER A 230 22.00 37.25 -19.47
N GLN A 231 21.72 36.19 -18.71
CA GLN A 231 21.88 36.13 -17.25
C GLN A 231 23.35 36.16 -16.85
N GLN A 232 24.20 35.37 -17.50
CA GLN A 232 25.64 35.33 -17.26
C GLN A 232 26.29 36.67 -17.62
N VAL A 233 25.92 37.27 -18.76
CA VAL A 233 26.39 38.59 -19.17
C VAL A 233 26.04 39.67 -18.15
N HIS A 234 24.83 39.63 -17.59
CA HIS A 234 24.42 40.57 -16.54
C HIS A 234 25.31 40.43 -15.30
N ILE A 235 25.47 39.21 -14.78
CA ILE A 235 26.33 38.94 -13.62
C ILE A 235 27.76 39.37 -13.89
N ILE A 236 28.36 39.01 -15.03
CA ILE A 236 29.76 39.36 -15.35
C ILE A 236 29.95 40.89 -15.35
N ARG A 237 29.05 41.65 -15.96
CA ARG A 237 29.12 43.13 -15.93
C ARG A 237 28.92 43.70 -14.53
N TRP A 238 28.08 43.07 -13.72
CA TRP A 238 27.83 43.48 -12.34
C TRP A 238 29.05 43.25 -11.45
N LEU A 239 29.71 42.09 -11.61
CA LEU A 239 30.92 41.72 -10.87
C LEU A 239 32.16 42.51 -11.33
N LEU A 240 32.28 42.83 -12.62
CA LEU A 240 33.43 43.55 -13.19
C LEU A 240 33.29 45.08 -13.18
N ASN A 241 32.29 45.64 -12.48
CA ASN A 241 32.15 47.08 -12.40
C ASN A 241 33.37 47.73 -11.72
N HIS A 242 34.02 48.67 -12.41
CA HIS A 242 35.24 49.33 -11.93
C HIS A 242 35.00 50.18 -10.67
N ASP A 243 33.77 50.63 -10.42
CA ASP A 243 33.40 51.26 -9.15
C ASP A 243 33.03 50.17 -8.11
N PRO A 244 33.83 49.97 -7.03
CA PRO A 244 33.53 48.97 -6.00
C PRO A 244 32.20 49.19 -5.27
N SER A 245 31.68 50.42 -5.27
CA SER A 245 30.39 50.73 -4.64
C SER A 245 29.20 50.18 -5.41
N GLN A 246 29.34 50.02 -6.73
CA GLN A 246 28.30 49.51 -7.63
C GLN A 246 28.35 47.99 -7.83
N ARG A 247 29.44 47.33 -7.43
CA ARG A 247 29.54 45.85 -7.38
C ARG A 247 28.64 45.29 -6.26
N PRO A 248 28.10 44.06 -6.37
CA PRO A 248 27.39 43.42 -5.27
C PRO A 248 28.32 42.95 -4.16
N THR A 249 27.78 42.76 -2.95
CA THR A 249 28.38 41.87 -1.96
C THR A 249 28.08 40.40 -2.30
N SER A 250 28.86 39.46 -1.75
CA SER A 250 28.62 38.02 -1.90
C SER A 250 27.23 37.59 -1.41
N LEU A 251 26.71 38.21 -0.33
CA LEU A 251 25.35 37.98 0.16
C LEU A 251 24.27 38.53 -0.78
N GLU A 252 24.42 39.75 -1.28
CA GLU A 252 23.49 40.35 -2.25
C GLU A 252 23.45 39.54 -3.55
N LEU A 253 24.58 38.96 -3.96
CA LEU A 253 24.66 38.09 -5.12
C LEU A 253 23.87 36.78 -4.92
N LEU A 254 23.99 36.12 -3.76
CA LEU A 254 23.24 34.90 -3.43
C LEU A 254 21.72 35.12 -3.27
N GLN A 255 21.32 36.33 -2.88
CA GLN A 255 19.92 36.72 -2.72
C GLN A 255 19.29 37.23 -4.02
N SER A 256 20.07 37.39 -5.09
CA SER A 256 19.57 37.90 -6.37
C SER A 256 18.80 36.83 -7.14
N ASP A 257 17.82 37.25 -7.93
CA ASP A 257 17.08 36.37 -8.86
C ASP A 257 17.97 35.80 -9.99
N TYR A 258 19.20 36.31 -10.11
CA TYR A 258 20.17 35.88 -11.11
C TYR A 258 21.00 34.66 -10.68
N VAL A 259 20.93 34.21 -9.42
CA VAL A 259 21.61 32.99 -8.95
C VAL A 259 20.55 31.94 -8.57
N PRO A 260 20.53 30.74 -9.19
CA PRO A 260 19.56 29.69 -8.87
C PRO A 260 19.56 29.31 -7.37
N PRO A 261 18.41 28.95 -6.76
CA PRO A 261 18.32 28.59 -5.34
C PRO A 261 19.16 27.35 -4.98
N PRO A 262 19.49 27.15 -3.68
CA PRO A 262 20.29 26.00 -3.27
C PRO A 262 19.52 24.70 -3.55
N GLN A 263 20.19 23.74 -4.19
CA GLN A 263 19.67 22.38 -4.33
C GLN A 263 19.94 21.67 -3.00
N LEU A 264 18.91 21.51 -2.17
CA LEU A 264 19.03 20.72 -0.93
C LEU A 264 19.35 19.27 -1.31
N GLU A 265 20.42 18.73 -0.74
CA GLU A 265 20.73 17.32 -0.92
C GLU A 265 19.72 16.45 -0.17
N GLU A 266 19.35 15.32 -0.77
CA GLU A 266 18.40 14.36 -0.20
C GLU A 266 18.78 13.92 1.23
N ALA A 267 20.09 13.83 1.53
CA ALA A 267 20.60 13.47 2.86
C ALA A 267 20.28 14.50 3.95
N GLU A 268 20.36 15.80 3.62
CA GLU A 268 20.06 16.88 4.57
C GLU A 268 18.56 16.95 4.86
N LEU A 269 17.73 16.74 3.84
CA LEU A 269 16.28 16.66 3.98
C LEU A 269 15.88 15.49 4.88
N GLN A 270 16.48 14.32 4.67
CA GLN A 270 16.22 13.13 5.48
C GLN A 270 16.58 13.36 6.95
N GLU A 271 17.73 13.98 7.24
CA GLU A 271 18.14 14.26 8.62
C GLU A 271 17.21 15.29 9.29
N MET A 272 16.77 16.32 8.55
CA MET A 272 15.79 17.29 9.06
C MET A 272 14.45 16.62 9.40
N VAL A 273 13.95 15.72 8.54
CA VAL A 273 12.72 14.95 8.80
C VAL A 273 12.92 14.05 10.02
N ARG A 274 14.05 13.34 10.10
CA ARG A 274 14.38 12.46 11.24
C ARG A 274 14.39 13.24 12.56
N HIS A 275 15.04 14.40 12.60
CA HIS A 275 15.08 15.26 13.77
C HIS A 275 13.68 15.78 14.14
N THR A 276 12.88 16.16 13.14
CA THR A 276 11.50 16.62 13.36
C THR A 276 10.61 15.53 13.97
N LEU A 277 10.72 14.29 13.46
CA LEU A 277 9.96 13.15 13.96
C LEU A 277 10.42 12.66 15.34
N SER A 278 11.66 12.95 15.74
CA SER A 278 12.21 12.53 17.04
C SER A 278 11.54 13.19 18.25
N ASN A 279 10.95 14.38 18.07
CA ASN A 279 10.27 15.11 19.13
C ASN A 279 8.83 15.50 18.75
N PRO A 280 7.84 14.67 19.13
CA PRO A 280 6.42 14.92 18.88
C PRO A 280 5.87 16.21 19.50
N GLN A 281 6.56 16.78 20.50
CA GLN A 281 6.14 18.02 21.14
C GLN A 281 6.63 19.28 20.43
N SER A 282 7.57 19.15 19.48
CA SER A 282 8.15 20.26 18.76
C SER A 282 7.12 20.99 17.88
N LYS A 283 7.34 22.30 17.66
CA LYS A 283 6.51 23.08 16.73
C LYS A 283 6.62 22.56 15.29
N ALA A 284 7.82 22.12 14.90
CA ALA A 284 8.08 21.54 13.58
C ALA A 284 7.25 20.26 13.36
N TYR A 285 7.20 19.36 14.34
CA TYR A 285 6.38 18.16 14.26
C TYR A 285 4.88 18.49 14.13
N LYS A 286 4.37 19.38 15.00
CA LYS A 286 2.96 19.80 14.97
C LYS A 286 2.58 20.45 13.64
N TYR A 287 3.49 21.25 13.08
CA TYR A 287 3.32 21.85 11.76
C TYR A 287 3.31 20.81 10.64
N LEU A 288 4.23 19.83 10.67
CA LEU A 288 4.29 18.73 9.71
C LEU A 288 2.98 17.93 9.74
N VAL A 289 2.56 17.46 10.91
CA VAL A 289 1.30 16.71 11.08
C VAL A 289 0.11 17.53 10.61
N SER A 290 0.00 18.80 11.03
CA SER A 290 -1.07 19.69 10.56
C SER A 290 -1.06 19.89 9.04
N SER A 291 0.11 19.88 8.40
CA SER A 291 0.22 20.02 6.95
C SER A 291 -0.23 18.75 6.24
N CYS A 292 0.07 17.56 6.78
CA CYS A 292 -0.49 16.30 6.27
C CYS A 292 -2.02 16.31 6.27
N PHE A 293 -2.66 16.80 7.35
CA PHE A 293 -4.12 16.90 7.43
C PHE A 293 -4.76 17.98 6.53
N LYS A 294 -3.96 18.89 5.96
CA LYS A 294 -4.42 19.93 5.03
C LYS A 294 -4.33 19.52 3.56
N GLN A 295 -3.83 18.31 3.28
CA GLN A 295 -3.75 17.82 1.90
C GLN A 295 -5.15 17.74 1.28
N GLU A 296 -5.28 18.24 0.06
CA GLU A 296 -6.53 18.20 -0.70
C GLU A 296 -6.64 16.86 -1.43
N VAL A 297 -7.81 16.23 -1.35
CA VAL A 297 -8.12 15.01 -2.11
C VAL A 297 -8.52 15.42 -3.52
N THR A 298 -7.87 14.85 -4.53
CA THR A 298 -8.21 15.10 -5.92
C THR A 298 -9.56 14.45 -6.28
N ARG A 299 -10.27 14.99 -7.28
CA ARG A 299 -11.54 14.38 -7.77
C ARG A 299 -11.35 12.93 -8.24
N ALA A 300 -10.17 12.60 -8.75
CA ALA A 300 -9.86 11.25 -9.19
C ALA A 300 -9.75 10.30 -7.97
N GLU A 301 -9.03 10.70 -6.92
CA GLU A 301 -8.92 9.92 -5.67
C GLU A 301 -10.28 9.74 -5.01
N ASP A 302 -11.08 10.79 -4.90
CA ASP A 302 -12.44 10.74 -4.34
C ASP A 302 -13.34 9.71 -5.08
N ILE A 303 -13.37 9.75 -6.41
CA ILE A 303 -14.17 8.81 -7.22
C ILE A 303 -13.63 7.38 -7.12
N THR A 304 -12.31 7.22 -7.11
CA THR A 304 -11.65 5.91 -7.13
C THR A 304 -11.67 5.21 -5.77
N PHE A 305 -11.73 5.97 -4.67
CA PHE A 305 -11.73 5.45 -3.30
C PHE A 305 -12.83 4.40 -3.09
N ASP A 306 -14.05 4.69 -3.54
CA ASP A 306 -15.22 3.83 -3.36
C ASP A 306 -15.42 2.78 -4.46
N MET A 307 -14.59 2.76 -5.52
CA MET A 307 -14.79 1.82 -6.64
C MET A 307 -14.78 0.34 -6.20
N ASN A 308 -14.13 0.04 -5.08
CA ASN A 308 -14.04 -1.30 -4.50
C ASN A 308 -15.14 -1.61 -3.47
N VAL A 309 -15.85 -0.60 -2.97
CA VAL A 309 -17.02 -0.76 -2.10
C VAL A 309 -18.15 -1.14 -3.04
N GLY A 310 -18.37 -2.45 -3.21
CA GLY A 310 -19.10 -3.05 -4.32
C GLY A 310 -20.26 -2.19 -4.83
N LYS A 311 -20.19 -1.74 -6.08
CA LYS A 311 -21.33 -1.22 -6.84
C LYS A 311 -22.33 -2.38 -7.05
N SER A 312 -23.01 -2.81 -6.00
CA SER A 312 -24.24 -3.58 -6.10
C SER A 312 -25.35 -2.57 -6.35
N THR A 313 -25.38 -2.01 -7.56
CA THR A 313 -26.46 -1.16 -8.06
C THR A 313 -27.79 -1.93 -8.24
N SER A 314 -27.92 -3.14 -7.67
CA SER A 314 -29.17 -3.86 -7.54
C SER A 314 -29.26 -4.63 -6.20
N LEU A 315 -30.38 -4.38 -5.52
CA LEU A 315 -31.12 -5.25 -4.58
C LEU A 315 -30.92 -5.08 -3.04
N PRO A 316 -32.03 -4.90 -2.28
CA PRO A 316 -32.13 -5.04 -0.82
C PRO A 316 -31.82 -6.45 -0.27
N ILE A 317 -31.77 -7.46 -1.14
CA ILE A 317 -31.74 -8.88 -0.79
C ILE A 317 -30.47 -9.29 0.01
N PRO A 318 -29.25 -8.84 -0.34
CA PRO A 318 -28.05 -9.18 0.45
C PRO A 318 -28.08 -8.60 1.88
N LEU A 319 -28.63 -7.41 2.06
CA LEU A 319 -28.74 -6.75 3.38
C LEU A 319 -29.78 -7.47 4.25
N MET A 320 -30.91 -7.85 3.67
CA MET A 320 -31.91 -8.67 4.34
C MET A 320 -31.36 -10.02 4.82
N LEU A 321 -30.63 -10.71 3.94
CA LEU A 321 -30.00 -11.99 4.26
C LEU A 321 -28.96 -11.84 5.37
N GLN A 322 -28.21 -10.73 5.38
CA GLN A 322 -27.31 -10.39 6.46
C GLN A 322 -28.07 -10.27 7.79
N GLU A 323 -29.16 -9.50 7.85
CA GLU A 323 -29.94 -9.34 9.09
C GLU A 323 -30.58 -10.66 9.55
N LEU A 324 -31.14 -11.46 8.65
CA LEU A 324 -31.67 -12.79 8.98
C LEU A 324 -30.59 -13.71 9.57
N ALA A 325 -29.40 -13.73 8.96
CA ALA A 325 -28.29 -14.53 9.44
C ALA A 325 -27.81 -14.05 10.81
N LYS A 326 -27.69 -12.72 11.02
CA LYS A 326 -27.36 -12.13 12.31
C LYS A 326 -28.36 -12.55 13.39
N GLU A 327 -29.66 -12.42 13.12
CA GLU A 327 -30.70 -12.75 14.09
C GLU A 327 -30.61 -14.21 14.54
N ARG A 328 -30.45 -15.15 13.59
CA ARG A 328 -30.29 -16.58 13.90
C ARG A 328 -29.03 -16.87 14.72
N ILE A 329 -27.90 -16.27 14.34
CA ILE A 329 -26.63 -16.42 15.08
C ILE A 329 -26.76 -15.86 16.50
N VAL A 330 -27.38 -14.69 16.67
CA VAL A 330 -27.63 -14.08 17.99
C VAL A 330 -28.45 -15.01 18.88
N ARG A 331 -29.49 -15.67 18.35
CA ARG A 331 -30.28 -16.65 19.12
C ARG A 331 -29.42 -17.80 19.63
N VAL A 332 -28.52 -18.34 18.80
CA VAL A 332 -27.59 -19.39 19.23
C VAL A 332 -26.65 -18.86 20.31
N PHE A 333 -26.07 -17.67 20.15
CA PHE A 333 -25.17 -17.09 21.15
C PHE A 333 -25.86 -16.82 22.49
N GLN A 334 -27.09 -16.29 22.47
CA GLN A 334 -27.88 -16.05 23.67
C GLN A 334 -28.33 -17.35 24.36
N LYS A 335 -28.64 -18.40 23.58
CA LYS A 335 -28.92 -19.75 24.10
C LYS A 335 -27.75 -20.31 24.92
N HIS A 336 -26.52 -19.98 24.55
CA HIS A 336 -25.29 -20.33 25.30
C HIS A 336 -24.91 -19.31 26.39
N GLY A 337 -25.82 -18.39 26.72
CA GLY A 337 -25.69 -17.47 27.86
C GLY A 337 -24.71 -16.31 27.63
N ALA A 338 -24.37 -15.99 26.38
CA ALA A 338 -23.50 -14.86 26.09
C ALA A 338 -24.25 -13.53 26.01
N THR A 339 -23.58 -12.47 26.46
CA THR A 339 -24.08 -11.09 26.37
C THR A 339 -23.42 -10.33 25.22
N CYS A 340 -24.17 -9.44 24.56
CA CYS A 340 -23.60 -8.55 23.54
C CYS A 340 -22.60 -7.58 24.18
N LEU A 341 -21.36 -7.55 23.71
CA LEU A 341 -20.34 -6.61 24.17
C LEU A 341 -19.48 -6.11 23.02
N SER A 342 -19.65 -4.83 22.68
CA SER A 342 -18.81 -4.11 21.72
C SER A 342 -17.66 -3.40 22.43
N THR A 343 -16.49 -3.43 21.81
CA THR A 343 -15.29 -2.70 22.25
C THR A 343 -15.18 -1.36 21.52
N PRO A 344 -14.42 -0.38 22.04
CA PRO A 344 -14.13 0.85 21.30
C PRO A 344 -13.54 0.56 19.91
N LEU A 345 -13.93 1.36 18.91
CA LEU A 345 -13.53 1.17 17.52
C LEU A 345 -12.02 1.35 17.32
N LEU A 346 -11.45 2.41 17.90
CA LEU A 346 -10.03 2.72 17.74
C LEU A 346 -9.21 2.08 18.86
N MET A 347 -8.14 1.40 18.48
CA MET A 347 -7.14 0.84 19.38
C MET A 347 -5.78 1.50 19.12
N PRO A 348 -4.97 1.82 20.14
CA PRO A 348 -3.57 2.21 19.91
C PRO A 348 -2.79 1.13 19.15
N GLN A 349 -1.78 1.53 18.38
CA GLN A 349 -0.92 0.56 17.69
C GLN A 349 -0.39 -0.52 18.65
N ASN A 350 -0.46 -1.77 18.21
CA ASN A 350 -0.06 -2.94 18.97
C ASN A 350 0.86 -3.82 18.11
N THR A 351 1.89 -4.40 18.73
CA THR A 351 2.89 -5.24 18.08
C THR A 351 2.30 -6.50 17.43
N LEU A 352 1.14 -6.96 17.92
CA LEU A 352 0.40 -8.09 17.33
C LEU A 352 0.01 -7.89 15.87
N TYR A 353 -0.02 -6.64 15.39
CA TYR A 353 -0.35 -6.30 13.99
C TYR A 353 0.85 -5.75 13.20
N ASP A 354 2.06 -5.75 13.76
CA ASP A 354 3.23 -5.15 13.08
C ASP A 354 3.54 -5.84 11.74
N ASN A 355 3.40 -7.17 11.71
CA ASN A 355 3.65 -8.00 10.52
C ASN A 355 2.40 -8.21 9.65
N THR A 356 1.27 -7.57 9.98
CA THR A 356 0.03 -7.70 9.22
C THR A 356 -0.13 -6.52 8.26
N GLU A 357 0.33 -6.68 7.00
CA GLU A 357 0.23 -5.65 5.94
C GLU A 357 -1.20 -5.16 5.68
N SER A 358 -2.22 -5.95 6.04
CA SER A 358 -3.63 -5.61 5.84
C SER A 358 -4.27 -4.84 7.01
N CYS A 359 -3.52 -4.53 8.07
CA CYS A 359 -4.03 -3.75 9.19
C CYS A 359 -4.11 -2.27 8.83
N VAL A 360 -5.31 -1.69 8.94
CA VAL A 360 -5.52 -0.27 8.65
C VAL A 360 -5.03 0.58 9.82
N ARG A 361 -4.03 1.42 9.56
CA ARG A 361 -3.43 2.36 10.53
C ARG A 361 -3.87 3.77 10.23
N LEU A 362 -4.25 4.51 11.26
CA LEU A 362 -4.71 5.89 11.19
C LEU A 362 -3.83 6.76 12.11
N MET A 363 -3.57 7.98 11.67
CA MET A 363 -2.89 8.98 12.47
C MET A 363 -3.90 9.91 13.12
N THR A 364 -3.71 10.21 14.40
CA THR A 364 -4.50 11.20 15.14
C THR A 364 -3.91 12.61 14.93
N HIS A 365 -4.66 13.67 15.27
CA HIS A 365 -4.19 15.06 15.18
C HIS A 365 -2.94 15.35 16.02
N SER A 366 -2.67 14.54 17.04
CA SER A 366 -1.46 14.61 17.88
C SER A 366 -0.29 13.82 17.31
N GLY A 367 -0.48 13.14 16.16
CA GLY A 367 0.51 12.28 15.52
C GLY A 367 0.58 10.86 16.12
N GLY A 368 -0.25 10.54 17.11
CA GLY A 368 -0.36 9.18 17.65
C GLY A 368 -1.00 8.23 16.64
N ILE A 369 -0.46 7.01 16.53
CA ILE A 369 -0.95 5.97 15.62
C ILE A 369 -1.99 5.09 16.34
N VAL A 370 -3.16 4.97 15.72
CA VAL A 370 -4.24 4.08 16.12
C VAL A 370 -4.59 3.16 14.95
N SER A 371 -5.25 2.05 15.22
CA SER A 371 -5.78 1.16 14.20
C SER A 371 -7.29 0.96 14.41
N ILE A 372 -7.98 0.74 13.30
CA ILE A 372 -9.34 0.18 13.31
C ILE A 372 -9.25 -1.36 13.38
N PRO A 373 -10.30 -2.05 13.86
CA PRO A 373 -10.20 -3.47 14.20
C PRO A 373 -9.97 -4.33 12.95
N HIS A 374 -8.87 -5.10 12.95
CA HIS A 374 -8.61 -6.14 11.93
C HIS A 374 -9.35 -7.45 12.25
N ASP A 375 -9.58 -7.68 13.54
CA ASP A 375 -10.39 -8.74 14.15
C ASP A 375 -11.09 -8.21 15.42
N LEU A 376 -12.08 -8.94 15.94
CA LEU A 376 -12.81 -8.55 17.15
C LEU A 376 -12.20 -9.08 18.45
N ARG A 377 -11.15 -9.90 18.38
CA ARG A 377 -10.56 -10.60 19.52
C ARG A 377 -9.49 -9.77 20.21
N VAL A 378 -8.55 -9.18 19.47
CA VAL A 378 -7.47 -8.38 20.06
C VAL A 378 -8.01 -7.17 20.83
N PRO A 379 -8.98 -6.38 20.30
CA PRO A 379 -9.62 -5.31 21.06
C PRO A 379 -10.31 -5.82 22.34
N PHE A 380 -10.91 -7.01 22.28
CA PHE A 380 -11.57 -7.62 23.42
C PHE A 380 -10.60 -8.13 24.48
N ALA A 381 -9.50 -8.78 24.09
CA ALA A 381 -8.44 -9.20 25.01
C ALA A 381 -7.88 -8.01 25.79
N ARG A 382 -7.64 -6.87 25.11
CA ARG A 382 -7.27 -5.60 25.75
C ARG A 382 -8.36 -5.14 26.73
N TYR A 383 -9.62 -5.13 26.31
CA TYR A 383 -10.75 -4.71 27.14
C TYR A 383 -10.89 -5.56 28.41
N VAL A 384 -10.75 -6.89 28.31
CA VAL A 384 -10.80 -7.84 29.44
C VAL A 384 -9.74 -7.52 30.48
N VAL A 385 -8.50 -7.27 30.05
CA VAL A 385 -7.38 -6.96 30.96
C VAL A 385 -7.56 -5.59 31.60
N TRP A 386 -7.92 -4.57 30.83
CA TRP A 386 -8.08 -3.18 31.33
C TRP A 386 -9.22 -3.04 32.34
N ASN A 387 -10.26 -3.87 32.22
CA ASN A 387 -11.41 -3.86 33.13
C ASN A 387 -11.34 -4.95 34.21
N GLY A 388 -10.28 -5.77 34.25
CA GLY A 388 -10.11 -6.83 35.25
C GLY A 388 -11.18 -7.93 35.20
N ILE A 389 -11.68 -8.27 34.02
CA ILE A 389 -12.81 -9.22 33.84
C ILE A 389 -12.34 -10.66 34.00
N THR A 390 -12.77 -11.36 35.05
CA THR A 390 -12.33 -12.74 35.32
C THR A 390 -13.21 -13.82 34.71
N CYS A 391 -14.49 -13.53 34.51
CA CYS A 391 -15.46 -14.47 33.97
C CYS A 391 -16.47 -13.70 33.11
N LEU A 392 -16.61 -14.09 31.84
CA LEU A 392 -17.54 -13.48 30.91
C LEU A 392 -17.75 -14.40 29.70
N LYS A 393 -19.00 -14.60 29.30
CA LYS A 393 -19.34 -15.10 27.96
C LYS A 393 -19.88 -13.94 27.15
N ARG A 394 -19.22 -13.58 26.06
CA ARG A 394 -19.67 -12.48 25.20
C ARG A 394 -19.89 -12.93 23.77
N TYR A 395 -20.71 -12.17 23.07
CA TYR A 395 -20.70 -12.15 21.62
C TYR A 395 -20.58 -10.73 21.09
N ALA A 396 -20.03 -10.60 19.89
CA ALA A 396 -19.97 -9.36 19.14
C ALA A 396 -20.17 -9.66 17.66
N ILE A 397 -21.06 -8.93 16.99
CA ILE A 397 -21.24 -9.00 15.55
C ILE A 397 -20.98 -7.61 15.01
N ASP A 398 -19.81 -7.40 14.42
CA ASP A 398 -19.35 -6.09 14.01
C ASP A 398 -18.48 -6.17 12.74
N LYS A 399 -18.20 -5.00 12.15
CA LYS A 399 -17.33 -4.87 10.99
C LYS A 399 -15.86 -4.91 11.43
N VAL A 400 -15.06 -5.62 10.64
CA VAL A 400 -13.61 -5.60 10.69
C VAL A 400 -13.06 -5.14 9.34
N TYR A 401 -11.90 -4.49 9.38
CA TYR A 401 -11.37 -3.75 8.25
C TYR A 401 -10.03 -4.32 7.80
N ARG A 402 -9.88 -4.53 6.49
CA ARG A 402 -8.66 -5.08 5.90
C ARG A 402 -8.23 -4.26 4.69
N GLU A 403 -7.04 -3.70 4.77
CA GLU A 403 -6.42 -2.94 3.69
C GLU A 403 -5.99 -3.87 2.54
N LYS A 404 -6.12 -3.38 1.31
CA LYS A 404 -5.60 -4.06 0.12
C LYS A 404 -4.17 -3.58 -0.14
N ARG A 405 -3.39 -4.37 -0.87
CA ARG A 405 -2.03 -3.99 -1.32
C ARG A 405 -1.96 -2.72 -2.17
N VAL A 406 -3.10 -2.27 -2.69
CA VAL A 406 -3.20 -1.01 -3.43
C VAL A 406 -3.75 0.05 -2.46
N TYR A 407 -2.89 0.98 -2.08
CA TYR A 407 -3.23 2.11 -1.21
C TYR A 407 -4.17 3.10 -1.92
N GLY A 408 -4.87 3.93 -1.14
CA GLY A 408 -5.79 4.95 -1.67
C GLY A 408 -7.20 4.46 -2.01
N PHE A 409 -7.54 3.22 -1.64
CA PHE A 409 -8.89 2.68 -1.78
C PHE A 409 -9.55 2.46 -0.42
N HIS A 410 -10.88 2.49 -0.38
CA HIS A 410 -11.63 2.13 0.82
C HIS A 410 -11.24 0.72 1.30
N PRO A 411 -10.87 0.55 2.59
CA PRO A 411 -10.55 -0.76 3.15
C PRO A 411 -11.72 -1.73 2.99
N ARG A 412 -11.42 -3.02 2.84
CA ARG A 412 -12.48 -4.02 2.74
C ARG A 412 -13.18 -4.16 4.10
N GLU A 413 -14.48 -3.93 4.11
CA GLU A 413 -15.34 -4.22 5.26
C GLU A 413 -15.80 -5.67 5.23
N LEU A 414 -15.71 -6.35 6.38
CA LEU A 414 -16.15 -7.72 6.57
C LEU A 414 -16.92 -7.84 7.88
N TYR A 415 -17.99 -8.62 7.91
CA TYR A 415 -18.68 -8.90 9.17
C TYR A 415 -18.11 -10.14 9.84
N GLU A 416 -17.70 -9.97 11.09
CA GLU A 416 -17.23 -11.03 11.97
C GLU A 416 -18.22 -11.22 13.13
N CYS A 417 -18.66 -12.46 13.34
CA CYS A 417 -19.47 -12.85 14.49
C CYS A 417 -18.57 -13.57 15.49
N ALA A 418 -18.08 -12.84 16.49
CA ALA A 418 -17.20 -13.36 17.54
C ALA A 418 -18.02 -13.85 18.74
N PHE A 419 -17.60 -14.99 19.32
CA PHE A 419 -18.06 -15.49 20.61
C PHE A 419 -16.83 -15.83 21.45
N ASP A 420 -16.75 -15.30 22.66
CA ASP A 420 -15.60 -15.49 23.56
C ASP A 420 -16.04 -15.91 24.95
N ILE A 421 -15.25 -16.77 25.58
CA ILE A 421 -15.40 -17.24 26.95
C ILE A 421 -14.13 -16.87 27.71
N VAL A 422 -14.27 -16.04 28.72
CA VAL A 422 -13.24 -15.71 29.71
C VAL A 422 -13.55 -16.49 30.98
N THR A 423 -12.56 -17.16 31.54
CA THR A 423 -12.68 -18.00 32.74
C THR A 423 -11.43 -17.88 33.62
N PRO A 424 -11.56 -17.95 34.95
CA PRO A 424 -10.41 -18.03 35.84
C PRO A 424 -9.82 -19.44 35.94
N ASN A 425 -10.55 -20.47 35.48
CA ASN A 425 -10.13 -21.87 35.58
C ASN A 425 -9.83 -22.46 34.19
N THR A 426 -8.63 -23.02 34.05
CA THR A 426 -8.08 -23.58 32.81
C THR A 426 -8.17 -25.09 32.71
N GLY A 427 -8.50 -25.78 33.82
CA GLY A 427 -8.25 -27.22 33.95
C GLY A 427 -9.28 -28.14 33.30
N THR A 428 -10.50 -27.67 32.98
CA THR A 428 -11.57 -28.54 32.48
C THR A 428 -11.66 -28.61 30.96
N LEU A 429 -11.04 -27.66 30.24
CA LEU A 429 -11.10 -27.52 28.77
C LEU A 429 -12.53 -27.50 28.20
N MET A 430 -13.50 -27.13 29.04
CA MET A 430 -14.92 -27.08 28.66
C MET A 430 -15.24 -25.87 27.79
N ALA A 431 -14.54 -24.75 27.97
CA ALA A 431 -14.73 -23.55 27.16
C ALA A 431 -14.43 -23.85 25.69
N GLU A 432 -13.33 -24.56 25.43
CA GLU A 432 -12.91 -25.02 24.12
C GLU A 432 -13.96 -25.93 23.46
N ALA A 433 -14.49 -26.91 24.20
CA ALA A 433 -15.52 -27.81 23.69
C ALA A 433 -16.85 -27.08 23.41
N GLU A 434 -17.24 -26.15 24.29
CA GLU A 434 -18.43 -25.32 24.13
C GLU A 434 -18.34 -24.47 22.85
N LEU A 435 -17.18 -23.85 22.57
CA LEU A 435 -16.97 -23.08 21.33
C LEU A 435 -17.16 -23.92 20.07
N LEU A 436 -16.69 -25.17 20.07
CA LEU A 436 -16.88 -26.09 18.95
C LEU A 436 -18.35 -26.48 18.80
N SER A 437 -19.06 -26.67 19.91
CA SER A 437 -20.51 -26.92 19.91
C SER A 437 -21.28 -25.73 19.34
N ILE A 438 -20.97 -24.50 19.75
CA ILE A 438 -21.59 -23.27 19.24
C ILE A 438 -21.37 -23.14 17.73
N ALA A 439 -20.13 -23.36 17.25
CA ALA A 439 -19.82 -23.31 15.83
C ALA A 439 -20.69 -24.29 15.02
N TRP A 440 -20.85 -25.50 15.56
CA TRP A 440 -21.66 -26.55 14.96
C TRP A 440 -23.16 -26.26 15.00
N GLU A 441 -23.67 -25.73 16.11
CA GLU A 441 -25.07 -25.29 16.25
C GLU A 441 -25.40 -24.16 15.27
N VAL A 442 -24.51 -23.17 15.11
CA VAL A 442 -24.68 -22.10 14.12
C VAL A 442 -24.79 -22.66 12.71
N VAL A 443 -23.93 -23.62 12.33
CA VAL A 443 -24.02 -24.28 11.01
C VAL A 443 -25.34 -25.03 10.84
N ASN A 444 -25.81 -25.71 11.88
CA ASN A 444 -27.07 -26.46 11.82
C ASN A 444 -28.31 -25.57 11.79
N GLU A 445 -28.23 -24.31 12.20
CA GLU A 445 -29.34 -23.34 12.15
C GLU A 445 -29.72 -22.94 10.71
N PHE A 446 -28.87 -23.25 9.73
CA PHE A 446 -29.09 -22.97 8.31
C PHE A 446 -29.19 -24.27 7.51
N HIS A 447 -30.32 -24.50 6.84
CA HIS A 447 -30.59 -25.75 6.11
C HIS A 447 -29.56 -26.00 5.00
N SER A 448 -29.23 -24.97 4.20
CA SER A 448 -28.22 -25.04 3.14
C SER A 448 -26.80 -25.33 3.61
N LEU A 449 -26.50 -25.18 4.91
CA LEU A 449 -25.22 -25.57 5.50
C LEU A 449 -25.32 -26.93 6.20
N ARG A 450 -26.48 -27.27 6.79
CA ARG A 450 -26.74 -28.56 7.44
C ARG A 450 -26.56 -29.75 6.50
N ASP A 451 -26.97 -29.61 5.24
CA ASP A 451 -26.88 -30.68 4.23
C ASP A 451 -25.47 -30.82 3.61
N LYS A 452 -24.54 -29.93 3.98
CA LYS A 452 -23.17 -29.94 3.46
C LYS A 452 -22.23 -30.72 4.37
N THR A 453 -21.23 -31.31 3.74
CA THR A 453 -20.07 -31.93 4.39
C THR A 453 -19.26 -30.86 5.12
N CYS A 454 -19.35 -30.87 6.45
CA CYS A 454 -18.55 -30.04 7.34
C CYS A 454 -17.58 -30.89 8.15
N VAL A 455 -16.42 -30.33 8.49
CA VAL A 455 -15.37 -30.97 9.30
C VAL A 455 -14.76 -29.95 10.26
N ILE A 456 -14.55 -30.34 11.51
CA ILE A 456 -13.80 -29.54 12.49
C ILE A 456 -12.34 -29.97 12.45
N ARG A 457 -11.45 -29.04 12.12
CA ARG A 457 -10.00 -29.21 12.13
C ARG A 457 -9.43 -28.61 13.40
N LEU A 458 -8.72 -29.40 14.19
CA LEU A 458 -8.07 -28.98 15.43
C LEU A 458 -6.55 -29.05 15.32
N ASN A 459 -5.88 -28.18 16.05
CA ASN A 459 -4.45 -28.23 16.34
C ASN A 459 -4.18 -27.62 17.71
N HIS A 460 -2.94 -27.69 18.17
CA HIS A 460 -2.53 -27.16 19.46
C HIS A 460 -1.18 -26.45 19.36
N ALA A 461 -1.02 -25.32 20.06
CA ALA A 461 0.22 -24.55 20.07
C ALA A 461 1.42 -25.40 20.54
N TYR A 462 1.22 -26.23 21.56
CA TYR A 462 2.25 -27.17 22.03
C TYR A 462 2.67 -28.22 20.99
N LEU A 463 1.78 -28.65 20.10
CA LEU A 463 2.17 -29.58 19.03
C LEU A 463 3.06 -28.89 18.00
N LEU A 464 2.70 -27.68 17.59
CA LEU A 464 3.55 -26.86 16.71
C LEU A 464 4.92 -26.61 17.34
N LYS A 465 4.97 -26.16 18.59
CA LYS A 465 6.22 -25.94 19.32
C LYS A 465 7.03 -27.23 19.44
N ALA A 466 6.41 -28.34 19.80
CA ALA A 466 7.08 -29.64 19.92
C ALA A 466 7.68 -30.14 18.59
N ILE A 467 6.99 -29.94 17.45
CA ILE A 467 7.51 -30.29 16.13
C ILE A 467 8.79 -29.49 15.84
N LEU A 468 8.74 -28.16 15.98
CA LEU A 468 9.89 -27.30 15.66
C LEU A 468 11.08 -27.57 16.60
N MET A 469 10.82 -27.75 17.89
CA MET A 469 11.85 -28.13 18.86
C MET A 469 12.47 -29.49 18.55
N HIS A 470 11.66 -30.49 18.17
CA HIS A 470 12.18 -31.81 17.78
C HIS A 470 13.06 -31.74 16.52
N CYS A 471 12.71 -30.84 15.61
CA CYS A 471 13.47 -30.53 14.40
C CYS A 471 14.77 -29.74 14.69
N GLY A 472 15.04 -29.33 15.93
CA GLY A 472 16.23 -28.58 16.31
C GLY A 472 16.23 -27.13 15.81
N ILE A 473 15.05 -26.56 15.62
CA ILE A 473 14.87 -25.20 15.12
C ILE A 473 14.88 -24.23 16.32
N GLU A 474 15.63 -23.15 16.18
CA GLU A 474 15.73 -22.05 17.17
C GLU A 474 14.41 -21.27 17.25
N GLU A 475 14.02 -20.83 18.46
CA GLU A 475 12.74 -20.14 18.70
C GLU A 475 12.60 -18.84 17.89
N GLU A 476 13.70 -18.14 17.63
CA GLU A 476 13.73 -16.91 16.83
C GLU A 476 13.15 -17.11 15.41
N LYS A 477 13.31 -18.31 14.85
CA LYS A 477 12.86 -18.65 13.48
C LYS A 477 11.42 -19.15 13.44
N TYR A 478 10.75 -19.32 14.59
CA TYR A 478 9.41 -19.92 14.64
C TYR A 478 8.38 -19.07 13.91
N HIS A 479 8.48 -17.75 14.07
CA HIS A 479 7.55 -16.83 13.43
C HIS A 479 7.61 -16.94 11.90
N ASP A 480 8.81 -16.90 11.32
CA ASP A 480 9.01 -17.00 9.88
C ASP A 480 8.48 -18.33 9.32
N ILE A 481 8.73 -19.43 10.05
CA ILE A 481 8.23 -20.75 9.66
C ILE A 481 6.70 -20.80 9.71
N TYR A 482 6.06 -20.24 10.74
CA TYR A 482 4.60 -20.18 10.80
C TYR A 482 4.03 -19.35 9.64
N THR A 483 4.65 -18.23 9.28
CA THR A 483 4.25 -17.42 8.14
C THR A 483 4.35 -18.21 6.84
N ILE A 484 5.50 -18.85 6.57
CA ILE A 484 5.72 -19.70 5.38
C ILE A 484 4.69 -20.83 5.29
N LEU A 485 4.41 -21.52 6.39
CA LEU A 485 3.44 -22.62 6.44
C LEU A 485 2.00 -22.15 6.25
N SER A 486 1.64 -20.99 6.81
CA SER A 486 0.32 -20.38 6.60
C SER A 486 0.11 -20.02 5.13
N GLU A 487 1.11 -19.42 4.49
CA GLU A 487 1.05 -19.03 3.07
C GLU A 487 1.06 -20.24 2.12
N ALA A 488 1.74 -21.33 2.50
CA ALA A 488 1.65 -22.61 1.82
C ALA A 488 0.23 -23.16 1.80
N LYS A 489 -0.49 -23.06 2.92
CA LYS A 489 -1.86 -23.56 3.07
C LYS A 489 -2.88 -22.69 2.32
N ASP A 490 -2.62 -21.40 2.20
CA ASP A 490 -3.45 -20.47 1.41
C ASP A 490 -3.19 -20.52 -0.11
N GLU A 491 -2.38 -21.48 -0.58
CA GLU A 491 -1.99 -21.66 -1.99
C GLU A 491 -1.21 -20.47 -2.59
N LYS A 492 -0.68 -19.57 -1.74
CA LYS A 492 0.19 -18.47 -2.20
C LYS A 492 1.56 -18.98 -2.63
N TYR A 493 2.08 -20.00 -1.93
CA TYR A 493 3.35 -20.64 -2.24
C TYR A 493 3.15 -22.05 -2.78
N SER A 494 3.83 -22.36 -3.88
CA SER A 494 3.99 -23.72 -4.37
C SER A 494 4.87 -24.54 -3.41
N LYS A 495 4.74 -25.88 -3.44
CA LYS A 495 5.59 -26.77 -2.63
C LYS A 495 7.08 -26.48 -2.81
N PHE A 496 7.50 -26.13 -4.04
CA PHE A 496 8.89 -25.75 -4.34
C PHE A 496 9.28 -24.43 -3.66
N GLN A 497 8.44 -23.38 -3.74
CA GLN A 497 8.70 -22.10 -3.07
C GLN A 497 8.79 -22.24 -1.55
N VAL A 498 7.90 -23.04 -0.94
CA VAL A 498 7.95 -23.35 0.49
C VAL A 498 9.30 -23.98 0.84
N GLN A 499 9.75 -24.96 0.05
CA GLN A 499 11.05 -25.59 0.27
C GLN A 499 12.21 -24.59 0.12
N THR A 500 12.18 -23.71 -0.88
CA THR A 500 13.19 -22.66 -1.07
C THR A 500 13.26 -21.69 0.11
N HIS A 501 12.11 -21.22 0.62
CA HIS A 501 12.09 -20.34 1.79
C HIS A 501 12.60 -21.05 3.05
N LEU A 502 12.26 -22.32 3.25
CA LEU A 502 12.78 -23.09 4.38
C LEU A 502 14.30 -23.34 4.26
N ILE A 503 14.82 -23.55 3.04
CA ILE A 503 16.27 -23.64 2.79
C ILE A 503 16.96 -22.31 3.10
N SER A 504 16.34 -21.16 2.78
CA SER A 504 16.92 -19.85 3.10
C SER A 504 17.03 -19.59 4.62
N LEU A 505 16.25 -20.28 5.45
CA LEU A 505 16.37 -20.27 6.91
C LEU A 505 17.45 -21.22 7.45
N CYS A 506 18.26 -21.80 6.54
CA CYS A 506 19.31 -22.79 6.78
C CYS A 506 18.80 -24.11 7.38
N LEU A 507 17.58 -24.53 7.03
CA LEU A 507 17.04 -25.83 7.43
C LEU A 507 17.63 -26.97 6.58
N LYS A 508 18.05 -28.06 7.22
CA LYS A 508 18.62 -29.24 6.55
C LYS A 508 17.51 -30.11 5.93
N ASP A 509 17.81 -30.80 4.83
CA ASP A 509 16.83 -31.64 4.10
C ASP A 509 16.09 -32.66 4.97
N HIS A 510 16.81 -33.38 5.83
CA HIS A 510 16.19 -34.37 6.73
C HIS A 510 15.22 -33.73 7.75
N VAL A 511 15.47 -32.47 8.14
CA VAL A 511 14.60 -31.70 9.03
C VAL A 511 13.31 -31.34 8.29
N MET A 512 13.43 -30.88 7.04
CA MET A 512 12.28 -30.55 6.19
C MET A 512 11.39 -31.77 5.92
N VAL A 513 11.97 -32.93 5.62
CA VAL A 513 11.21 -34.18 5.41
C VAL A 513 10.41 -34.55 6.67
N THR A 514 11.04 -34.46 7.84
CA THR A 514 10.37 -34.75 9.13
C THR A 514 9.27 -33.74 9.42
N LEU A 515 9.53 -32.45 9.19
CA LEU A 515 8.59 -31.35 9.36
C LEU A 515 7.34 -31.56 8.48
N PHE A 516 7.53 -31.78 7.18
CA PHE A 516 6.43 -32.02 6.24
C PHE A 516 5.66 -33.31 6.55
N SER A 517 6.35 -34.35 7.00
CA SER A 517 5.70 -35.61 7.38
C SER A 517 4.75 -35.43 8.56
N LEU A 518 5.11 -34.63 9.56
CA LEU A 518 4.27 -34.39 10.75
C LEU A 518 3.15 -33.38 10.46
N ILE A 519 3.49 -32.27 9.81
CA ILE A 519 2.54 -31.20 9.44
C ILE A 519 1.49 -31.67 8.44
N GLY A 520 1.89 -32.54 7.50
CA GLY A 520 1.01 -33.08 6.47
C GLY A 520 -0.01 -34.11 6.97
N THR A 521 0.00 -34.46 8.26
CA THR A 521 -1.01 -35.37 8.82
C THR A 521 -2.33 -34.64 9.04
N GLU A 522 -3.44 -35.19 8.53
CA GLU A 522 -4.79 -34.73 8.84
C GLU A 522 -5.66 -35.96 9.08
N ASN A 523 -5.84 -36.33 10.35
CA ASN A 523 -6.45 -37.60 10.74
C ASN A 523 -7.14 -37.51 12.11
N PRO A 524 -7.96 -38.50 12.50
CA PRO A 524 -8.42 -38.65 13.87
C PRO A 524 -7.26 -38.71 14.87
N ILE A 525 -7.51 -38.28 16.11
CA ILE A 525 -6.47 -38.12 17.14
C ILE A 525 -5.63 -39.37 17.39
N SER A 526 -6.22 -40.57 17.32
CA SER A 526 -5.52 -41.83 17.51
C SER A 526 -4.40 -42.08 16.48
N LYS A 527 -4.61 -41.68 15.22
CA LYS A 527 -3.61 -41.76 14.15
C LYS A 527 -2.57 -40.64 14.25
N VAL A 528 -2.96 -39.45 14.69
CA VAL A 528 -1.99 -38.37 14.93
C VAL A 528 -1.10 -38.70 16.12
N ALA A 529 -1.65 -39.24 17.20
CA ALA A 529 -0.88 -39.72 18.34
C ALA A 529 0.13 -40.82 17.95
N SER A 530 -0.23 -41.70 16.99
CA SER A 530 0.70 -42.71 16.47
C SER A 530 1.83 -42.10 15.63
N ALA A 531 1.54 -41.10 14.78
CA ALA A 531 2.56 -40.35 14.04
C ALA A 531 3.52 -39.58 14.98
N PHE A 532 2.99 -39.00 16.06
CA PHE A 532 3.77 -38.28 17.08
C PHE A 532 4.57 -39.21 18.01
N ARG A 533 4.52 -40.53 17.86
CA ARG A 533 5.40 -41.47 18.60
C ARG A 533 6.88 -41.19 18.37
N ILE A 534 7.25 -40.62 17.22
CA ILE A 534 8.63 -40.22 16.92
C ILE A 534 9.15 -39.17 17.91
N ILE A 535 8.27 -38.26 18.36
CA ILE A 535 8.57 -37.23 19.36
C ILE A 535 8.34 -37.75 20.77
N THR A 536 7.19 -38.34 21.04
CA THR A 536 6.72 -38.69 22.40
C THR A 536 7.45 -39.87 23.05
N LYS A 537 8.10 -40.75 22.27
CA LYS A 537 8.95 -41.84 22.79
C LYS A 537 10.24 -41.32 23.44
N ARG A 538 10.74 -40.15 23.03
CA ARG A 538 11.96 -39.56 23.59
C ARG A 538 11.66 -38.90 24.93
N LYS A 539 12.72 -38.65 25.71
CA LYS A 539 12.66 -37.79 26.90
C LYS A 539 13.12 -36.38 26.51
N GLY A 540 12.48 -35.35 27.08
CA GLY A 540 12.81 -33.94 26.81
C GLY A 540 11.56 -33.06 26.74
N GLU A 541 11.79 -31.75 26.66
CA GLU A 541 10.72 -30.74 26.65
C GLU A 541 9.77 -30.91 25.46
N ALA A 542 10.29 -31.12 24.25
CA ALA A 542 9.47 -31.38 23.06
C ALA A 542 8.53 -32.59 23.24
N ALA A 543 8.99 -33.65 23.91
CA ALA A 543 8.16 -34.82 24.19
C ALA A 543 7.09 -34.53 25.25
N SER A 544 7.38 -33.68 26.23
CA SER A 544 6.42 -33.23 27.25
C SER A 544 5.31 -32.40 26.62
N LEU A 545 5.67 -31.39 25.84
CA LEU A 545 4.75 -30.52 25.12
C LEU A 545 3.87 -31.32 24.15
N ALA A 546 4.45 -32.27 23.40
CA ALA A 546 3.68 -33.14 22.51
C ALA A 546 2.66 -34.01 23.25
N LYS A 547 3.05 -34.61 24.39
CA LYS A 547 2.13 -35.42 25.22
C LYS A 547 1.00 -34.58 25.79
N GLN A 548 1.32 -33.39 26.30
CA GLN A 548 0.33 -32.47 26.86
C GLN A 548 -0.64 -32.00 25.78
N GLY A 549 -0.15 -31.51 24.65
CA GLY A 549 -1.02 -31.05 23.55
C GLY A 549 -1.94 -32.16 22.99
N LEU A 550 -1.44 -33.39 22.88
CA LEU A 550 -2.28 -34.53 22.48
C LEU A 550 -3.35 -34.84 23.53
N HIS A 551 -3.00 -34.84 24.82
CA HIS A 551 -3.93 -35.13 25.90
C HIS A 551 -5.04 -34.06 26.03
N GLU A 552 -4.67 -32.78 25.90
CA GLU A 552 -5.63 -31.68 25.92
C GLU A 552 -6.58 -31.76 24.72
N LEU A 553 -6.08 -32.06 23.51
CA LEU A 553 -6.93 -32.29 22.34
C LEU A 553 -7.87 -33.50 22.52
N GLU A 554 -7.40 -34.60 23.11
CA GLU A 554 -8.22 -35.78 23.39
C GLU A 554 -9.38 -35.44 24.33
N THR A 555 -9.08 -34.67 25.37
CA THR A 555 -10.05 -34.19 26.35
C THR A 555 -11.07 -33.26 25.68
N ILE A 556 -10.62 -32.31 24.86
CA ILE A 556 -11.49 -31.40 24.11
C ILE A 556 -12.41 -32.17 23.17
N ILE A 557 -11.89 -33.14 22.41
CA ILE A 557 -12.68 -33.97 21.50
C ILE A 557 -13.75 -34.74 22.28
N SER A 558 -13.37 -35.41 23.37
CA SER A 558 -14.31 -36.16 24.20
C SER A 558 -15.42 -35.27 24.79
N ASN A 559 -15.07 -34.10 25.31
CA ASN A 559 -16.04 -33.12 25.82
C ASN A 559 -16.96 -32.59 24.70
N THR A 560 -16.43 -32.37 23.51
CA THR A 560 -17.18 -31.87 22.35
C THR A 560 -18.20 -32.90 21.85
N GLU A 561 -17.81 -34.17 21.80
CA GLU A 561 -18.72 -35.28 21.49
C GLU A 561 -19.81 -35.43 22.56
N ALA A 562 -19.47 -35.26 23.85
CA ALA A 562 -20.43 -35.29 24.95
C ALA A 562 -21.45 -34.13 24.89
N LEU A 563 -21.07 -32.97 24.33
CA LEU A 563 -21.99 -31.85 24.06
C LEU A 563 -22.90 -32.09 22.84
N GLY A 564 -22.79 -33.23 22.15
CA GLY A 564 -23.68 -33.63 21.07
C GLY A 564 -23.24 -33.20 19.66
N VAL A 565 -21.99 -32.78 19.50
CA VAL A 565 -21.43 -32.47 18.17
C VAL A 565 -21.26 -33.76 17.37
N LYS A 566 -21.90 -33.82 16.19
CA LYS A 566 -21.88 -34.99 15.29
C LYS A 566 -20.92 -34.83 14.10
N CYS A 567 -20.36 -33.63 13.94
CA CYS A 567 -19.43 -33.31 12.87
C CYS A 567 -18.11 -34.10 13.04
N PRO A 568 -17.53 -34.66 11.97
CA PRO A 568 -16.20 -35.26 12.04
C PRO A 568 -15.16 -34.27 12.59
N ILE A 569 -14.41 -34.70 13.61
CA ILE A 569 -13.30 -33.93 14.19
C ILE A 569 -11.98 -34.58 13.79
N VAL A 570 -11.10 -33.80 13.16
CA VAL A 570 -9.75 -34.24 12.75
C VAL A 570 -8.70 -33.35 13.38
N VAL A 571 -7.55 -33.94 13.73
CA VAL A 571 -6.38 -33.20 14.17
C VAL A 571 -5.47 -32.99 12.95
N ALA A 572 -5.14 -31.72 12.70
CA ALA A 572 -4.31 -31.27 11.59
C ALA A 572 -3.14 -30.43 12.15
N PRO A 573 -1.98 -31.02 12.46
CA PRO A 573 -0.81 -30.30 12.96
C PRO A 573 -0.32 -29.19 12.02
N GLY A 574 -0.64 -29.27 10.72
CA GLY A 574 -0.40 -28.19 9.76
C GLY A 574 -1.43 -27.06 9.75
N LEU A 575 -2.39 -27.05 10.68
CA LEU A 575 -3.24 -25.89 10.91
C LEU A 575 -2.43 -24.80 11.61
N VAL A 576 -1.84 -23.92 10.80
CA VAL A 576 -1.09 -22.74 11.19
C VAL A 576 -1.95 -21.54 10.81
N TYR A 577 -2.72 -21.01 11.76
CA TYR A 577 -3.63 -19.88 11.55
C TYR A 577 -3.47 -18.89 12.70
N ASN A 578 -3.08 -17.64 12.40
CA ASN A 578 -2.85 -16.57 13.39
C ASN A 578 -2.13 -17.06 14.66
N VAL A 579 -1.08 -17.87 14.52
CA VAL A 579 -0.49 -18.63 15.65
C VAL A 579 -0.05 -17.73 16.80
N GLN A 580 0.40 -16.51 16.50
CA GLN A 580 0.77 -15.51 17.51
C GLN A 580 -0.37 -15.16 18.49
N GLN A 581 -1.62 -15.31 18.05
CA GLN A 581 -2.79 -15.03 18.88
C GLN A 581 -3.15 -16.18 19.82
N TYR A 582 -2.65 -17.40 19.59
CA TYR A 582 -3.12 -18.59 20.30
C TYR A 582 -2.04 -19.21 21.20
N SER A 583 -2.44 -19.61 22.40
CA SER A 583 -1.59 -20.28 23.38
C SER A 583 -1.92 -21.76 23.58
N GLY A 584 -3.06 -22.22 23.06
CA GLY A 584 -3.55 -23.59 23.25
C GLY A 584 -4.17 -24.18 21.99
N MET A 585 -5.40 -24.69 22.12
CA MET A 585 -6.16 -25.24 20.99
C MET A 585 -6.41 -24.17 19.93
N MET A 586 -6.26 -24.55 18.66
CA MET A 586 -6.64 -23.79 17.48
C MET A 586 -7.65 -24.63 16.69
N CYS A 587 -8.71 -24.00 16.19
CA CYS A 587 -9.75 -24.69 15.44
C CYS A 587 -10.15 -23.96 14.17
N GLN A 588 -10.58 -24.73 13.18
CA GLN A 588 -11.29 -24.26 11.99
C GLN A 588 -12.46 -25.20 11.71
N LEU A 589 -13.66 -24.62 11.53
CA LEU A 589 -14.80 -25.31 10.97
C LEU A 589 -14.82 -25.05 9.47
N VAL A 590 -14.64 -26.11 8.69
CA VAL A 590 -14.66 -26.05 7.22
C VAL A 590 -15.88 -26.76 6.67
N CYS A 591 -16.49 -26.20 5.62
CA CYS A 591 -17.64 -26.80 4.94
C CYS A 591 -17.48 -26.72 3.42
N GLU A 592 -18.03 -27.70 2.70
CA GLU A 592 -17.95 -27.75 1.23
C GLU A 592 -18.90 -26.73 0.58
N LEU A 593 -18.35 -25.63 0.06
CA LEU A 593 -19.12 -24.62 -0.66
C LEU A 593 -19.00 -24.85 -2.16
N LYS A 594 -20.12 -24.78 -2.91
CA LYS A 594 -20.24 -25.15 -4.34
C LYS A 594 -19.30 -24.41 -5.32
N LYS A 595 -18.51 -23.41 -4.87
CA LYS A 595 -17.59 -22.64 -5.73
C LYS A 595 -16.21 -23.30 -5.78
N LYS A 596 -15.92 -24.05 -6.85
CA LYS A 596 -14.61 -24.65 -7.18
C LYS A 596 -13.50 -23.61 -7.47
N ARG A 597 -13.16 -22.74 -6.50
CA ARG A 597 -11.95 -21.89 -6.61
C ARG A 597 -10.72 -22.48 -5.91
N ARG A 598 -10.88 -23.40 -4.94
CA ARG A 598 -9.77 -24.04 -4.20
C ARG A 598 -9.69 -25.54 -4.47
N ARG A 599 -8.47 -26.11 -4.51
CA ARG A 599 -8.24 -27.54 -4.80
C ARG A 599 -8.88 -28.49 -3.79
N SER A 600 -9.17 -28.03 -2.57
CA SER A 600 -9.80 -28.82 -1.49
C SER A 600 -11.34 -28.81 -1.48
N GLY A 601 -12.01 -27.92 -2.21
CA GLY A 601 -13.48 -27.78 -2.17
C GLY A 601 -14.09 -27.29 -0.84
N MET A 602 -13.28 -27.10 0.21
CA MET A 602 -13.69 -26.76 1.57
C MET A 602 -13.35 -25.30 1.90
N ASP A 603 -14.32 -24.54 2.41
CA ASP A 603 -14.14 -23.17 2.88
C ASP A 603 -14.26 -23.06 4.40
N VAL A 604 -13.39 -22.23 5.00
CA VAL A 604 -13.41 -21.96 6.45
C VAL A 604 -14.60 -21.06 6.79
N ILE A 605 -15.56 -21.56 7.56
CA ILE A 605 -16.74 -20.81 8.01
C ILE A 605 -16.48 -20.14 9.36
N ALA A 606 -15.83 -20.87 10.27
CA ALA A 606 -15.45 -20.37 11.58
C ALA A 606 -14.01 -20.73 11.92
N ALA A 607 -13.32 -19.87 12.67
CA ALA A 607 -11.98 -20.13 13.16
C ALA A 607 -11.80 -19.55 14.57
N GLY A 608 -11.05 -20.24 15.41
CA GLY A 608 -10.95 -19.88 16.81
C GLY A 608 -9.85 -20.62 17.55
N GLY A 609 -9.85 -20.45 18.87
CA GLY A 609 -8.88 -21.08 19.74
C GLY A 609 -8.71 -20.36 21.06
N ARG A 610 -7.76 -20.86 21.85
CA ARG A 610 -7.39 -20.35 23.17
C ARG A 610 -6.24 -19.35 23.10
N TYR A 611 -6.32 -18.23 23.82
CA TYR A 611 -5.44 -17.06 23.66
C TYR A 611 -4.94 -16.44 24.98
N ASP A 612 -4.65 -17.27 25.99
CA ASP A 612 -4.18 -16.85 27.32
C ASP A 612 -2.91 -15.98 27.27
N HIS A 613 -1.96 -16.29 26.38
CA HIS A 613 -0.73 -15.51 26.25
C HIS A 613 -1.00 -14.04 25.87
N MET A 614 -2.02 -13.81 25.04
CA MET A 614 -2.41 -12.45 24.62
C MET A 614 -2.90 -11.63 25.83
N LEU A 615 -3.68 -12.24 26.71
CA LEU A 615 -4.10 -11.60 27.97
C LEU A 615 -2.89 -11.31 28.85
N ALA A 616 -1.95 -12.24 28.96
CA ALA A 616 -0.73 -12.06 29.74
C ALA A 616 0.14 -10.90 29.20
N ASP A 617 0.27 -10.74 27.89
CA ASP A 617 1.06 -9.65 27.29
C ASP A 617 0.41 -8.27 27.50
N PHE A 618 -0.91 -8.19 27.36
CA PHE A 618 -1.66 -7.00 27.76
C PHE A 618 -1.52 -6.70 29.25
N ARG A 619 -1.46 -7.74 30.10
CA ARG A 619 -1.28 -7.58 31.54
C ARG A 619 0.08 -7.02 31.90
N LYS A 620 1.16 -7.55 31.29
CA LYS A 620 2.53 -6.99 31.44
C LYS A 620 2.55 -5.50 31.12
N THR A 621 1.84 -5.09 30.08
CA THR A 621 1.74 -3.68 29.68
C THR A 621 1.05 -2.83 30.76
N LEU A 622 -0.04 -3.33 31.33
CA LEU A 622 -0.75 -2.66 32.42
C LEU A 622 0.10 -2.57 33.71
N ASP A 623 0.85 -3.63 34.03
CA ASP A 623 1.70 -3.67 35.21
C ASP A 623 2.86 -2.64 35.12
N ILE A 624 3.44 -2.43 33.94
CA ILE A 624 4.45 -1.37 33.70
C ILE A 624 3.91 0.02 34.02
N THR A 625 2.62 0.27 33.77
CA THR A 625 2.02 1.61 34.00
C THR A 625 1.73 1.92 35.47
N GLY A 626 1.89 0.95 36.39
CA GLY A 626 1.60 1.13 37.82
C GLY A 626 0.10 1.28 38.15
N ILE A 627 -0.78 1.13 37.15
CA ILE A 627 -2.25 1.21 37.28
C ILE A 627 -2.85 -0.14 37.76
N ALA A 628 -2.05 -1.20 37.64
CA ALA A 628 -2.40 -2.56 37.98
C ALA A 628 -2.69 -2.79 39.47
N SER A 629 -3.91 -3.24 39.78
CA SER A 629 -4.27 -3.83 41.08
C SER A 629 -4.48 -5.34 40.95
N LYS A 630 -3.79 -6.12 41.79
CA LYS A 630 -3.80 -7.59 41.95
C LYS A 630 -3.38 -8.46 40.74
N GLU A 631 -2.67 -9.56 41.05
CA GLU A 631 -2.50 -10.69 40.15
C GLU A 631 -3.86 -11.38 39.95
N VAL A 632 -4.36 -11.39 38.72
CA VAL A 632 -5.62 -12.01 38.35
C VAL A 632 -5.33 -13.07 37.31
N SER A 633 -5.61 -14.33 37.63
CA SER A 633 -5.51 -15.42 36.64
C SER A 633 -6.71 -15.34 35.70
N GLN A 634 -6.45 -15.16 34.41
CA GLN A 634 -7.46 -15.09 33.35
C GLN A 634 -7.02 -16.03 32.22
N ALA A 635 -7.96 -16.83 31.74
CA ALA A 635 -7.83 -17.59 30.52
C ALA A 635 -9.00 -17.29 29.60
N ALA A 636 -8.76 -17.36 28.31
CA ALA A 636 -9.79 -17.07 27.34
C ALA A 636 -9.68 -17.91 26.07
N ALA A 637 -10.84 -18.29 25.55
CA ALA A 637 -10.97 -18.96 24.28
C ALA A 637 -12.14 -18.32 23.52
N GLY A 638 -12.05 -18.32 22.20
CA GLY A 638 -13.08 -17.70 21.37
C GLY A 638 -13.07 -18.20 19.95
N ILE A 639 -14.20 -17.99 19.26
CA ILE A 639 -14.41 -18.38 17.89
C ILE A 639 -15.03 -17.22 17.10
N SER A 640 -14.57 -17.06 15.86
CA SER A 640 -15.03 -16.05 14.93
C SER A 640 -15.68 -16.72 13.73
N ILE A 641 -16.91 -16.34 13.42
CA ILE A 641 -17.71 -16.87 12.32
C ILE A 641 -17.85 -15.81 11.24
N SER A 642 -17.59 -16.16 9.98
CA SER A 642 -17.72 -15.23 8.85
C SER A 642 -19.18 -15.12 8.41
N LEU A 643 -19.81 -13.99 8.71
CA LEU A 643 -21.20 -13.72 8.31
C LEU A 643 -21.32 -13.68 6.79
N ASP A 644 -20.38 -13.03 6.10
CA ASP A 644 -20.38 -12.90 4.64
C ASP A 644 -20.38 -14.26 3.94
N LYS A 645 -19.67 -15.26 4.49
CA LYS A 645 -19.67 -16.62 3.93
C LYS A 645 -21.00 -17.33 4.14
N ILE A 646 -21.61 -17.19 5.32
CA ILE A 646 -22.96 -17.72 5.58
C ILE A 646 -23.97 -17.09 4.63
N VAL A 647 -23.97 -15.77 4.51
CA VAL A 647 -24.88 -15.02 3.61
C VAL A 647 -24.68 -15.43 2.15
N SER A 648 -23.45 -15.65 1.71
CA SER A 648 -23.16 -16.10 0.33
C SER A 648 -23.77 -17.45 -0.01
N VAL A 649 -24.08 -18.27 1.01
CA VAL A 649 -24.76 -19.57 0.84
C VAL A 649 -26.28 -19.41 0.92
N LEU A 650 -26.77 -18.46 1.73
CA LEU A 650 -28.20 -18.19 1.88
C LEU A 650 -28.84 -17.49 0.68
N GLN A 651 -28.04 -16.97 -0.25
CA GLN A 651 -28.54 -16.43 -1.52
C GLN A 651 -29.41 -17.44 -2.30
N ASP A 652 -29.18 -18.74 -2.10
CA ASP A 652 -29.97 -19.80 -2.72
C ASP A 652 -31.27 -20.16 -1.93
N GLU A 653 -31.43 -19.70 -0.68
CA GLU A 653 -32.52 -20.14 0.23
C GLU A 653 -33.67 -19.15 0.44
N SER A 654 -33.47 -17.86 0.19
CA SER A 654 -34.41 -16.85 0.72
C SER A 654 -35.37 -16.27 -0.31
N ASN A 655 -36.65 -16.61 -0.15
CA ASN A 655 -37.79 -15.87 -0.68
C ASN A 655 -38.42 -14.92 0.36
N ALA A 656 -37.73 -14.62 1.48
CA ALA A 656 -38.31 -13.78 2.54
C ALA A 656 -38.29 -12.28 2.15
N PRO A 657 -39.44 -11.59 2.14
CA PRO A 657 -39.55 -10.20 1.69
C PRO A 657 -39.26 -9.17 2.79
N ALA A 658 -38.70 -8.01 2.42
CA ALA A 658 -38.37 -6.93 3.36
C ALA A 658 -39.62 -6.25 3.91
N VAL A 659 -40.61 -6.16 3.03
CA VAL A 659 -41.90 -5.55 3.24
C VAL A 659 -42.94 -6.61 2.89
N ASP A 660 -43.85 -6.88 3.81
CA ASP A 660 -44.93 -7.83 3.63
C ASP A 660 -46.04 -7.23 2.75
N VAL A 661 -46.28 -5.92 2.89
CA VAL A 661 -47.43 -5.25 2.28
C VAL A 661 -47.08 -3.86 1.75
N VAL A 662 -47.43 -3.56 0.49
CA VAL A 662 -47.38 -2.20 -0.05
C VAL A 662 -48.78 -1.61 -0.12
N VAL A 663 -48.97 -0.38 0.37
CA VAL A 663 -50.23 0.36 0.32
C VAL A 663 -50.14 1.44 -0.77
N CYS A 664 -51.04 1.38 -1.75
CA CYS A 664 -51.13 2.35 -2.84
C CYS A 664 -52.58 2.79 -3.10
N SER A 665 -52.74 3.88 -3.84
CA SER A 665 -54.04 4.38 -4.30
C SER A 665 -54.11 4.31 -5.82
N VAL A 666 -55.23 3.84 -6.35
CA VAL A 666 -55.53 3.79 -7.78
C VAL A 666 -56.74 4.68 -8.05
N GLY A 667 -56.55 5.75 -8.82
CA GLY A 667 -57.61 6.72 -9.11
C GLY A 667 -57.04 8.10 -9.44
N HIS A 668 -57.92 9.06 -9.72
CA HIS A 668 -57.52 10.44 -10.04
C HIS A 668 -57.31 11.30 -8.79
N ARG A 669 -57.82 10.86 -7.63
CA ARG A 669 -57.70 11.58 -6.36
C ARG A 669 -56.57 11.01 -5.51
N SER A 670 -55.73 11.89 -4.96
CA SER A 670 -54.74 11.53 -3.96
C SER A 670 -55.44 11.21 -2.62
N MET A 671 -55.39 9.95 -2.20
CA MET A 671 -56.07 9.40 -1.00
C MET A 671 -55.12 9.35 0.21
N VAL A 672 -54.37 10.42 0.47
CA VAL A 672 -53.27 10.43 1.46
C VAL A 672 -53.76 10.10 2.87
N LYS A 673 -54.88 10.67 3.31
CA LYS A 673 -55.41 10.48 4.68
C LYS A 673 -55.88 9.05 4.89
N GLU A 674 -56.53 8.48 3.88
CA GLU A 674 -57.06 7.13 3.89
C GLU A 674 -55.92 6.10 3.84
N LYS A 675 -54.90 6.31 2.99
CA LYS A 675 -53.69 5.46 3.00
C LYS A 675 -52.96 5.53 4.34
N ALA A 676 -52.85 6.72 4.94
CA ALA A 676 -52.24 6.91 6.25
C ALA A 676 -53.02 6.20 7.37
N ALA A 677 -54.36 6.18 7.30
CA ALA A 677 -55.17 5.44 8.25
C ALA A 677 -54.93 3.92 8.14
N VAL A 678 -54.93 3.39 6.91
CA VAL A 678 -54.68 1.96 6.65
C VAL A 678 -53.28 1.56 7.10
N ILE A 679 -52.24 2.30 6.72
CA ILE A 679 -50.86 1.92 7.05
C ILE A 679 -50.61 2.01 8.57
N ARG A 680 -51.25 2.96 9.27
CA ARG A 680 -51.18 3.05 10.73
C ARG A 680 -51.79 1.82 11.41
N GLU A 681 -52.92 1.30 10.90
CA GLU A 681 -53.54 0.08 11.41
C GLU A 681 -52.66 -1.15 11.16
N LEU A 682 -52.02 -1.24 9.99
CA LEU A 682 -51.07 -2.30 9.68
C LEU A 682 -49.84 -2.27 10.59
N TRP A 683 -49.27 -1.09 10.83
CA TRP A 683 -48.15 -0.92 11.75
C TRP A 683 -48.53 -1.22 13.20
N ALA A 684 -49.71 -0.79 13.66
CA ALA A 684 -50.23 -1.11 14.99
C ALA A 684 -50.41 -2.62 15.19
N ALA A 685 -50.67 -3.36 14.12
CA ALA A 685 -50.77 -4.82 14.10
C ALA A 685 -49.42 -5.55 13.90
N GLY A 686 -48.30 -4.81 13.79
CA GLY A 686 -46.96 -5.37 13.61
C GLY A 686 -46.65 -5.89 12.19
N ILE A 687 -47.45 -5.51 11.18
CA ILE A 687 -47.24 -5.93 9.78
C ILE A 687 -46.21 -5.00 9.13
N LYS A 688 -45.21 -5.55 8.43
CA LYS A 688 -44.18 -4.74 7.74
C LYS A 688 -44.79 -4.14 6.47
N SER A 689 -45.26 -2.91 6.56
CA SER A 689 -45.92 -2.23 5.44
C SER A 689 -45.23 -0.95 4.99
N SER A 690 -45.24 -0.69 3.68
CA SER A 690 -44.71 0.53 3.03
C SER A 690 -45.79 1.26 2.23
N LEU A 691 -45.62 2.57 2.07
CA LEU A 691 -46.51 3.44 1.30
C LEU A 691 -45.87 3.82 -0.03
N ILE A 692 -46.62 3.75 -1.13
CA ILE A 692 -46.24 4.36 -2.40
C ILE A 692 -47.11 5.60 -2.65
N ASP A 693 -46.46 6.76 -2.80
CA ASP A 693 -47.12 8.07 -2.94
C ASP A 693 -47.05 8.66 -4.36
N SER A 694 -46.32 8.00 -5.26
CA SER A 694 -46.15 8.39 -6.67
C SER A 694 -47.41 8.16 -7.51
N HIS A 695 -47.61 8.98 -8.55
CA HIS A 695 -48.58 8.76 -9.64
C HIS A 695 -48.16 7.59 -10.57
N GLN A 696 -47.50 6.57 -10.02
CA GLN A 696 -47.04 5.43 -10.78
C GLN A 696 -48.23 4.62 -11.29
N SER A 697 -48.07 4.06 -12.49
CA SER A 697 -49.08 3.16 -13.04
C SER A 697 -49.18 1.90 -12.17
N LEU A 698 -50.31 1.19 -12.25
CA LEU A 698 -50.46 -0.08 -11.53
C LEU A 698 -49.41 -1.11 -11.96
N GLU A 699 -48.99 -1.07 -13.22
CA GLU A 699 -47.93 -1.92 -13.78
C GLU A 699 -46.58 -1.60 -13.13
N GLU A 700 -46.22 -0.32 -13.01
CA GLU A 700 -44.98 0.11 -12.34
C GLU A 700 -44.94 -0.28 -10.86
N ILE A 701 -46.09 -0.22 -10.15
CA ILE A 701 -46.18 -0.67 -8.75
C ILE A 701 -46.02 -2.18 -8.66
N GLN A 702 -46.59 -2.94 -9.61
CA GLN A 702 -46.44 -4.38 -9.66
C GLN A 702 -45.00 -4.79 -9.99
N ASP A 703 -44.36 -4.13 -10.94
CA ASP A 703 -42.95 -4.33 -11.29
C ASP A 703 -42.07 -4.01 -10.07
N TYR A 704 -42.31 -2.90 -9.39
CA TYR A 704 -41.62 -2.55 -8.13
C TYR A 704 -41.81 -3.64 -7.06
N CYS A 705 -43.04 -4.11 -6.85
CA CYS A 705 -43.32 -5.16 -5.87
C CYS A 705 -42.66 -6.49 -6.26
N GLN A 706 -42.60 -6.81 -7.55
CA GLN A 706 -41.93 -8.01 -8.05
C GLN A 706 -40.40 -7.91 -7.89
N GLU A 707 -39.80 -6.77 -8.24
CA GLU A 707 -38.36 -6.50 -8.07
C GLU A 707 -37.93 -6.55 -6.60
N ASN A 708 -38.80 -6.10 -5.68
CA ASN A 708 -38.54 -6.08 -4.24
C ASN A 708 -39.14 -7.29 -3.49
N MET A 709 -39.66 -8.28 -4.21
CA MET A 709 -40.27 -9.51 -3.68
C MET A 709 -41.45 -9.29 -2.71
N VAL A 710 -42.14 -8.14 -2.77
CA VAL A 710 -43.29 -7.84 -1.90
C VAL A 710 -44.48 -8.75 -2.24
N PRO A 711 -44.99 -9.56 -1.28
CA PRO A 711 -45.99 -10.58 -1.59
C PRO A 711 -47.41 -10.02 -1.72
N HIS A 712 -47.72 -8.89 -1.07
CA HIS A 712 -49.08 -8.34 -1.01
C HIS A 712 -49.12 -6.83 -1.32
N ILE A 713 -50.12 -6.42 -2.09
CA ILE A 713 -50.40 -5.02 -2.45
C ILE A 713 -51.82 -4.68 -2.00
N VAL A 714 -51.98 -3.66 -1.15
CA VAL A 714 -53.26 -3.11 -0.72
C VAL A 714 -53.56 -1.84 -1.51
N MET A 715 -54.66 -1.85 -2.24
CA MET A 715 -55.06 -0.81 -3.17
C MET A 715 -56.33 -0.11 -2.67
N LEU A 716 -56.23 1.22 -2.53
CA LEU A 716 -57.35 2.11 -2.25
C LEU A 716 -57.87 2.69 -3.57
N LYS A 717 -59.19 2.70 -3.78
CA LYS A 717 -59.80 3.26 -4.98
C LYS A 717 -60.72 4.43 -4.65
N ASP A 718 -60.63 5.52 -5.40
CA ASP A 718 -61.43 6.74 -5.19
C ASP A 718 -62.94 6.51 -5.33
N THR A 719 -63.35 5.54 -6.16
CA THR A 719 -64.76 5.15 -6.35
C THR A 719 -65.32 4.22 -5.28
N GLU A 720 -64.50 3.66 -4.39
CA GLU A 720 -64.91 2.63 -3.42
C GLU A 720 -64.58 3.07 -1.98
N THR A 721 -65.60 3.49 -1.23
CA THR A 721 -65.44 3.90 0.19
C THR A 721 -65.67 2.70 1.12
N GLY A 722 -64.71 2.43 2.02
CA GLY A 722 -64.82 1.39 3.05
C GLY A 722 -64.39 -0.02 2.62
N THR A 723 -64.14 -0.24 1.32
CA THR A 723 -63.63 -1.51 0.79
C THR A 723 -62.30 -1.32 0.08
N LEU A 724 -61.35 -2.20 0.36
CA LEU A 724 -59.99 -2.23 -0.17
C LEU A 724 -59.81 -3.43 -1.09
N ARG A 725 -58.86 -3.35 -2.02
CA ARG A 725 -58.48 -4.49 -2.85
C ARG A 725 -57.08 -4.97 -2.48
N VAL A 726 -56.94 -6.24 -2.17
CA VAL A 726 -55.65 -6.86 -1.84
C VAL A 726 -55.24 -7.75 -3.00
N ARG A 727 -54.11 -7.44 -3.64
CA ARG A 727 -53.46 -8.30 -4.63
C ARG A 727 -52.37 -9.11 -3.96
N SER A 728 -52.41 -10.43 -4.12
CA SER A 728 -51.39 -11.34 -3.58
C SER A 728 -50.71 -12.08 -4.73
N TRP A 729 -49.40 -12.25 -4.64
CA TRP A 729 -48.63 -13.03 -5.61
C TRP A 729 -48.82 -14.53 -5.36
N GLU A 730 -49.55 -15.22 -6.22
CA GLU A 730 -49.81 -16.67 -6.12
C GLU A 730 -49.65 -17.34 -7.50
N LYS A 731 -48.83 -18.40 -7.60
CA LYS A 731 -48.66 -19.21 -8.84
C LYS A 731 -48.31 -18.37 -10.09
N GLU A 732 -47.34 -17.46 -9.94
CA GLU A 732 -46.86 -16.54 -10.99
C GLU A 732 -47.88 -15.53 -11.53
N ARG A 733 -48.98 -15.27 -10.81
CA ARG A 733 -49.91 -14.19 -11.13
C ARG A 733 -50.41 -13.50 -9.86
N PHE A 734 -50.76 -12.22 -9.97
CA PHE A 734 -51.48 -11.53 -8.90
C PHE A 734 -52.95 -11.96 -8.88
N GLN A 735 -53.41 -12.47 -7.73
CA GLN A 735 -54.82 -12.66 -7.45
C GLN A 735 -55.37 -11.48 -6.65
N GLU A 736 -56.47 -10.90 -7.09
CA GLU A 736 -57.13 -9.76 -6.45
C GLU A 736 -58.33 -10.22 -5.63
N ARG A 737 -58.39 -9.80 -4.36
CA ARG A 737 -59.53 -10.03 -3.47
C ARG A 737 -60.01 -8.71 -2.86
N LYS A 738 -61.33 -8.56 -2.72
CA LYS A 738 -61.95 -7.39 -2.11
C LYS A 738 -62.18 -7.64 -0.62
N VAL A 739 -61.75 -6.72 0.23
CA VAL A 739 -61.75 -6.84 1.70
C VAL A 739 -62.29 -5.55 2.31
N ASN A 740 -63.08 -5.62 3.38
CA ASN A 740 -63.49 -4.42 4.12
C ASN A 740 -62.29 -3.85 4.87
N ALA A 741 -62.22 -2.52 5.02
CA ALA A 741 -61.13 -1.88 5.73
C ALA A 741 -60.99 -2.37 7.19
N SER A 742 -62.11 -2.64 7.87
CA SER A 742 -62.13 -3.18 9.25
C SER A 742 -61.50 -4.57 9.38
N ASP A 743 -61.57 -5.37 8.33
CA ASP A 743 -61.20 -6.79 8.34
C ASP A 743 -59.80 -7.01 7.73
N LEU A 744 -59.18 -5.94 7.23
CA LEU A 744 -57.91 -5.98 6.49
C LEU A 744 -56.78 -6.60 7.32
N VAL A 745 -56.64 -6.17 8.57
CA VAL A 745 -55.56 -6.63 9.46
C VAL A 745 -55.69 -8.12 9.71
N GLU A 746 -56.89 -8.60 10.09
CA GLU A 746 -57.12 -10.02 10.35
C GLU A 746 -56.92 -10.87 9.08
N PHE A 747 -57.36 -10.36 7.94
CA PHE A 747 -57.18 -11.02 6.64
C PHE A 747 -55.70 -11.18 6.27
N LEU A 748 -54.89 -10.12 6.40
CA LEU A 748 -53.45 -10.17 6.11
C LEU A 748 -52.70 -11.04 7.11
N GLN A 749 -53.06 -11.02 8.40
CA GLN A 749 -52.45 -11.91 9.39
C GLN A 749 -52.71 -13.39 9.08
N ARG A 750 -53.89 -13.75 8.58
CA ARG A 750 -54.17 -15.13 8.12
C ARG A 750 -53.35 -15.50 6.89
N LEU A 751 -53.23 -14.59 5.92
CA LEU A 751 -52.41 -14.81 4.73
C LEU A 751 -50.94 -15.03 5.08
N LEU A 752 -50.36 -14.17 5.92
CA LEU A 752 -48.96 -14.24 6.34
C LEU A 752 -48.65 -15.49 7.18
N LYS A 753 -49.62 -16.03 7.93
CA LYS A 753 -49.47 -17.31 8.63
C LYS A 753 -49.49 -18.51 7.69
N SER A 754 -50.37 -18.50 6.69
CA SER A 754 -50.49 -19.59 5.71
C SER A 754 -49.27 -19.74 4.79
N SER A 755 -48.58 -18.63 4.48
CA SER A 755 -47.30 -18.64 3.76
C SER A 755 -46.12 -19.11 4.63
N GLY A 756 -46.20 -18.97 5.95
CA GLY A 756 -45.21 -19.48 6.91
C GLY A 756 -45.25 -21.01 7.09
N GLU A 757 -46.44 -21.61 7.17
CA GLU A 757 -46.60 -23.06 7.38
C GLU A 757 -46.16 -23.90 6.17
N THR A 758 -46.23 -23.36 4.95
CA THR A 758 -45.75 -24.06 3.74
C THR A 758 -44.22 -24.12 3.65
N ALA A 759 -43.51 -23.25 4.37
CA ALA A 759 -42.04 -23.32 4.50
C ALA A 759 -41.61 -24.35 5.56
N GLU A 760 -42.37 -24.52 6.64
CA GLU A 760 -42.08 -25.51 7.69
C GLU A 760 -42.57 -26.93 7.35
N ALA A 761 -43.68 -27.08 6.63
CA ALA A 761 -44.24 -28.40 6.28
C ALA A 761 -43.39 -29.22 5.29
N ASN A 762 -42.52 -28.57 4.51
CA ASN A 762 -41.55 -29.27 3.66
C ASN A 762 -40.36 -29.87 4.45
N SER A 763 -40.24 -29.59 5.75
CA SER A 763 -39.14 -30.09 6.60
C SER A 763 -39.43 -31.40 7.34
N MET A 764 -40.67 -31.92 7.30
CA MET A 764 -41.09 -33.03 8.19
C MET A 764 -41.69 -34.27 7.53
N LEU A 765 -41.57 -34.47 6.21
CA LEU A 765 -42.04 -35.71 5.57
C LEU A 765 -40.98 -36.33 4.67
N THR A 766 -40.06 -37.10 5.26
CA THR A 766 -39.45 -38.26 4.56
C THR A 766 -39.09 -39.38 5.54
N ARG A 767 -40.01 -40.33 5.75
CA ARG A 767 -39.67 -41.72 6.03
C ARG A 767 -40.89 -42.60 5.79
N SER A 768 -40.92 -43.32 4.67
CA SER A 768 -41.47 -44.68 4.49
C SER A 768 -41.42 -45.09 3.01
N GLU A 769 -40.64 -46.15 2.78
CA GLU A 769 -40.40 -47.05 1.65
C GLU A 769 -41.29 -47.10 0.38
N CYS A 770 -40.57 -47.34 -0.73
CA CYS A 770 -40.85 -48.26 -1.85
C CYS A 770 -41.64 -47.80 -3.10
N LYS A 771 -40.87 -47.58 -4.19
CA LYS A 771 -40.84 -48.31 -5.49
C LYS A 771 -40.81 -47.39 -6.73
N VAL A 772 -39.69 -47.50 -7.47
CA VAL A 772 -39.46 -47.11 -8.88
C VAL A 772 -40.38 -47.97 -9.78
N PRO A 773 -40.95 -47.51 -10.92
CA PRO A 773 -40.28 -46.87 -12.07
C PRO A 773 -41.03 -45.66 -12.67
N CYS A 774 -40.46 -44.73 -13.45
CA CYS A 774 -39.68 -44.86 -14.67
C CYS A 774 -38.81 -43.61 -14.88
N SER A 775 -37.78 -43.78 -15.70
CA SER A 775 -36.84 -42.78 -16.21
C SER A 775 -37.49 -41.60 -16.94
N ASP A 776 -37.13 -40.37 -16.54
CA ASP A 776 -37.11 -39.19 -17.40
C ASP A 776 -35.70 -38.57 -17.35
N PRO A 777 -35.05 -38.27 -18.50
CA PRO A 777 -33.68 -37.77 -18.50
C PRO A 777 -33.61 -36.27 -18.15
N ALA A 778 -32.55 -35.96 -17.39
CA ALA A 778 -32.14 -34.65 -16.89
C ALA A 778 -32.28 -33.47 -17.87
N GLY A 779 -33.03 -32.44 -17.47
CA GLY A 779 -32.92 -31.09 -18.03
C GLY A 779 -31.69 -30.38 -17.48
N GLY A 780 -30.58 -30.43 -18.22
CA GLY A 780 -29.42 -29.57 -17.97
C GLY A 780 -29.70 -28.17 -18.53
N ASN A 781 -29.76 -27.15 -17.66
CA ASN A 781 -29.82 -25.76 -18.11
C ASN A 781 -28.48 -25.35 -18.72
N SER A 782 -28.34 -25.49 -20.04
CA SER A 782 -27.30 -24.81 -20.81
C SER A 782 -27.50 -23.30 -20.70
N LEU A 783 -26.42 -22.54 -20.49
CA LEU A 783 -26.40 -21.06 -20.46
C LEU A 783 -26.61 -20.52 -21.89
N VAL A 784 -27.80 -20.70 -22.44
CA VAL A 784 -28.20 -20.23 -23.78
C VAL A 784 -28.85 -18.86 -23.65
N ASN A 785 -28.28 -17.85 -24.27
CA ASN A 785 -28.87 -16.52 -24.38
C ASN A 785 -29.31 -16.27 -25.83
N ILE A 786 -30.51 -15.71 -26.03
CA ILE A 786 -31.06 -15.45 -27.36
C ILE A 786 -31.14 -13.93 -27.57
N ASN A 787 -30.40 -13.42 -28.55
CA ASN A 787 -30.36 -12.01 -28.90
C ASN A 787 -31.04 -11.77 -30.26
N PHE A 788 -32.07 -10.93 -30.28
CA PHE A 788 -32.81 -10.58 -31.50
C PHE A 788 -32.18 -9.36 -32.19
N LEU A 789 -31.27 -9.61 -33.13
CA LEU A 789 -30.69 -8.57 -33.97
C LEU A 789 -31.61 -8.29 -35.16
N THR A 790 -32.81 -7.78 -34.96
CA THR A 790 -33.77 -7.52 -36.05
C THR A 790 -34.03 -6.04 -36.24
N VAL A 791 -34.39 -5.62 -37.47
CA VAL A 791 -34.68 -4.21 -37.80
C VAL A 791 -36.01 -3.77 -37.17
N GLU A 792 -36.97 -4.70 -37.05
CA GLU A 792 -38.28 -4.47 -36.45
C GLU A 792 -38.34 -4.99 -35.01
N LYS A 793 -38.90 -4.21 -34.07
CA LYS A 793 -39.09 -4.67 -32.69
C LYS A 793 -40.34 -5.54 -32.58
N TYR A 794 -40.15 -6.84 -32.35
CA TYR A 794 -41.27 -7.76 -32.07
C TYR A 794 -41.88 -7.56 -30.68
N PRO A 795 -43.22 -7.72 -30.52
CA PRO A 795 -43.87 -7.82 -29.22
C PRO A 795 -43.35 -9.00 -28.39
N ALA A 796 -43.43 -8.90 -27.05
CA ALA A 796 -42.91 -9.92 -26.13
C ALA A 796 -43.53 -11.31 -26.33
N SER A 797 -44.82 -11.39 -26.68
CA SER A 797 -45.50 -12.65 -27.00
C SER A 797 -44.93 -13.34 -28.25
N THR A 798 -44.61 -12.56 -29.28
CA THR A 798 -43.99 -13.04 -30.52
C THR A 798 -42.54 -13.48 -30.30
N ARG A 799 -41.77 -12.72 -29.49
CA ARG A 799 -40.40 -13.11 -29.10
C ARG A 799 -40.36 -14.44 -28.36
N ARG A 800 -41.23 -14.60 -27.34
CA ARG A 800 -41.34 -15.85 -26.59
C ARG A 800 -41.71 -17.04 -27.47
N ARG A 801 -42.56 -16.83 -28.49
CA ARG A 801 -42.88 -17.87 -29.47
C ARG A 801 -41.66 -18.26 -30.31
N PHE A 802 -40.89 -17.30 -30.80
CA PHE A 802 -39.65 -17.58 -31.53
C PHE A 802 -38.59 -18.25 -30.66
N GLU A 803 -38.43 -17.83 -29.40
CA GLU A 803 -37.48 -18.47 -28.45
C GLU A 803 -37.80 -19.95 -28.23
N VAL A 804 -39.07 -20.28 -27.95
CA VAL A 804 -39.50 -21.68 -27.78
C VAL A 804 -39.27 -22.49 -29.05
N GLN A 805 -39.56 -21.91 -30.22
CA GLN A 805 -39.35 -22.56 -31.51
C GLN A 805 -37.87 -22.80 -31.80
N MET A 806 -37.01 -21.82 -31.54
CA MET A 806 -35.55 -21.90 -31.74
C MET A 806 -34.93 -22.95 -30.82
N LEU A 807 -35.26 -22.92 -29.53
CA LEU A 807 -34.76 -23.90 -28.55
C LEU A 807 -35.22 -25.33 -28.90
N SER A 808 -36.47 -25.50 -29.34
CA SER A 808 -36.96 -26.80 -29.81
C SER A 808 -36.21 -27.27 -31.05
N HIS A 809 -35.93 -26.40 -32.01
CA HIS A 809 -35.24 -26.75 -33.26
C HIS A 809 -33.75 -27.06 -33.04
N MET A 810 -33.12 -26.39 -32.07
CA MET A 810 -31.70 -26.53 -31.76
C MET A 810 -31.41 -27.53 -30.65
N SER A 811 -32.43 -28.16 -30.05
CA SER A 811 -32.31 -29.02 -28.86
C SER A 811 -31.27 -30.13 -29.03
N SER A 812 -31.22 -30.80 -30.20
CA SER A 812 -30.26 -31.87 -30.46
C SER A 812 -28.82 -31.35 -30.55
N THR A 813 -28.61 -30.16 -31.11
CA THR A 813 -27.28 -29.52 -31.19
C THR A 813 -26.82 -29.01 -29.82
N LEU A 814 -27.74 -28.42 -29.05
CA LEU A 814 -27.45 -27.91 -27.69
C LEU A 814 -27.13 -29.05 -26.71
N GLN A 815 -27.72 -30.24 -26.88
CA GLN A 815 -27.39 -31.43 -26.09
C GLN A 815 -25.99 -31.99 -26.35
N CYS A 816 -25.43 -31.77 -27.55
CA CYS A 816 -24.07 -32.15 -27.88
C CYS A 816 -23.01 -31.21 -27.27
N LEU A 817 -23.42 -30.05 -26.72
CA LEU A 817 -22.54 -29.09 -26.06
C LEU A 817 -22.52 -29.34 -24.55
N SER A 818 -21.37 -29.13 -23.91
CA SER A 818 -21.26 -29.24 -22.45
C SER A 818 -22.16 -28.20 -21.76
N ALA A 819 -22.88 -28.61 -20.71
CA ALA A 819 -23.83 -27.77 -19.95
C ALA A 819 -23.20 -26.49 -19.32
N LYS A 820 -21.87 -26.35 -19.37
CA LYS A 820 -21.13 -25.19 -18.85
C LYS A 820 -20.65 -24.21 -19.94
N VAL A 821 -20.87 -24.52 -21.21
CA VAL A 821 -20.48 -23.67 -22.34
C VAL A 821 -21.54 -22.60 -22.52
N ARG A 822 -21.13 -21.33 -22.49
CA ARG A 822 -22.01 -20.20 -22.81
C ARG A 822 -22.30 -20.22 -24.31
N VAL A 823 -23.58 -20.24 -24.67
CA VAL A 823 -24.04 -20.24 -26.07
C VAL A 823 -24.83 -18.97 -26.33
N GLU A 824 -24.42 -18.17 -27.30
CA GLU A 824 -25.17 -16.99 -27.73
C GLU A 824 -25.86 -17.27 -29.06
N VAL A 825 -27.18 -17.09 -29.13
CA VAL A 825 -27.96 -17.30 -30.35
C VAL A 825 -28.38 -15.94 -30.91
N LEU A 826 -27.90 -15.60 -32.10
CA LEU A 826 -28.30 -14.40 -32.84
C LEU A 826 -29.48 -14.73 -33.76
N ALA A 827 -30.67 -14.22 -33.43
CA ALA A 827 -31.85 -14.32 -34.27
C ALA A 827 -31.86 -13.21 -35.32
N LEU A 828 -31.78 -13.60 -36.60
CA LEU A 828 -31.55 -12.74 -37.75
C LEU A 828 -32.74 -12.75 -38.71
N ASN A 829 -33.09 -11.58 -39.26
CA ASN A 829 -34.07 -11.45 -40.34
C ASN A 829 -33.38 -11.41 -41.71
N VAL A 830 -32.64 -12.48 -42.04
CA VAL A 830 -31.97 -12.68 -43.34
C VAL A 830 -32.26 -14.07 -43.89
N GLU A 831 -32.24 -14.22 -45.21
CA GLU A 831 -32.39 -15.52 -45.88
C GLU A 831 -31.26 -16.49 -45.49
N SER A 832 -31.55 -17.79 -45.51
CA SER A 832 -30.60 -18.87 -45.16
C SER A 832 -29.32 -18.86 -46.02
N ALA A 833 -29.38 -18.32 -47.24
CA ALA A 833 -28.20 -18.10 -48.09
C ALA A 833 -27.19 -17.13 -47.46
N ALA A 834 -27.66 -16.07 -46.80
CA ALA A 834 -26.81 -15.09 -46.11
C ALA A 834 -26.19 -15.67 -44.84
N VAL A 835 -26.97 -16.41 -44.04
CA VAL A 835 -26.45 -17.12 -42.84
C VAL A 835 -25.37 -18.14 -43.21
N LYS A 836 -25.57 -18.90 -44.30
CA LYS A 836 -24.55 -19.84 -44.81
C LYS A 836 -23.29 -19.11 -45.29
N THR A 837 -23.45 -17.96 -45.94
CA THR A 837 -22.29 -17.17 -46.43
C THR A 837 -21.47 -16.61 -45.28
N LEU A 838 -22.14 -16.07 -44.24
CA LEU A 838 -21.51 -15.63 -42.98
C LEU A 838 -20.71 -16.77 -42.34
N ALA A 839 -21.35 -17.94 -42.14
CA ALA A 839 -20.68 -19.06 -41.48
C ALA A 839 -19.53 -19.70 -42.29
N MET A 840 -19.46 -19.45 -43.60
CA MET A 840 -18.42 -20.03 -44.46
C MET A 840 -17.24 -19.10 -44.73
N HIS A 841 -17.44 -17.79 -44.72
CA HIS A 841 -16.44 -16.83 -45.19
C HIS A 841 -16.04 -15.79 -44.14
N LEU A 842 -16.71 -15.74 -42.98
CA LEU A 842 -16.33 -14.85 -41.88
C LEU A 842 -15.20 -15.50 -41.07
N GLU A 843 -14.03 -14.89 -41.07
CA GLU A 843 -12.84 -15.40 -40.37
C GLU A 843 -12.63 -14.62 -39.06
N LEU A 844 -12.83 -15.28 -37.90
CA LEU A 844 -12.90 -14.62 -36.58
C LEU A 844 -11.55 -14.51 -35.84
N ASP A 845 -10.53 -15.25 -36.26
CA ASP A 845 -9.27 -15.42 -35.51
C ASP A 845 -8.04 -14.75 -36.19
N LEU A 846 -8.25 -13.79 -37.09
CA LEU A 846 -7.19 -13.14 -37.89
C LEU A 846 -7.06 -11.63 -37.64
N ASP A 847 -5.97 -11.03 -38.13
CA ASP A 847 -5.68 -9.59 -37.97
C ASP A 847 -6.84 -8.70 -38.44
N GLN A 848 -7.00 -7.53 -37.82
CA GLN A 848 -8.12 -6.61 -38.05
C GLN A 848 -8.33 -6.26 -39.54
N GLN A 849 -7.27 -6.25 -40.35
CA GLN A 849 -7.36 -6.02 -41.80
C GLN A 849 -7.96 -7.21 -42.57
N GLU A 850 -7.70 -8.44 -42.16
CA GLU A 850 -8.23 -9.66 -42.80
C GLU A 850 -9.70 -9.88 -42.43
N PHE A 851 -10.06 -9.60 -41.18
CA PHE A 851 -11.46 -9.58 -40.74
C PHE A 851 -12.29 -8.61 -41.59
N GLN A 852 -11.80 -7.38 -41.82
CA GLN A 852 -12.49 -6.40 -42.66
C GLN A 852 -12.61 -6.85 -44.14
N LYS A 853 -11.63 -7.56 -44.68
CA LYS A 853 -11.72 -8.17 -46.03
C LYS A 853 -12.80 -9.25 -46.08
N SER A 854 -12.90 -10.07 -45.04
CA SER A 854 -13.93 -11.13 -44.95
C SER A 854 -15.36 -10.53 -44.91
N ILE A 855 -15.55 -9.41 -44.21
CA ILE A 855 -16.83 -8.66 -44.20
C ILE A 855 -17.15 -8.11 -45.59
N ALA A 856 -16.16 -7.54 -46.29
CA ALA A 856 -16.35 -7.03 -47.64
C ALA A 856 -16.81 -8.13 -48.60
N LEU A 857 -16.23 -9.33 -48.52
CA LEU A 857 -16.60 -10.48 -49.35
C LEU A 857 -18.03 -10.98 -49.05
N VAL A 858 -18.41 -11.07 -47.77
CA VAL A 858 -19.77 -11.49 -47.37
C VAL A 858 -20.81 -10.47 -47.84
N THR A 859 -20.51 -9.18 -47.71
CA THR A 859 -21.44 -8.09 -48.08
C THR A 859 -21.58 -7.89 -49.58
N GLU A 860 -20.54 -8.19 -50.37
CA GLU A 860 -20.59 -8.13 -51.84
C GLU A 860 -21.52 -9.21 -52.43
N ARG A 861 -21.55 -10.40 -51.81
CA ARG A 861 -22.44 -11.50 -52.23
C ARG A 861 -23.91 -11.29 -51.87
N HIS A 862 -24.21 -10.40 -50.93
CA HIS A 862 -25.56 -10.10 -50.44
C HIS A 862 -25.83 -8.59 -50.39
N PRO A 863 -25.82 -7.89 -51.54
CA PRO A 863 -25.84 -6.42 -51.58
C PRO A 863 -27.11 -5.81 -50.96
N ARG A 864 -28.24 -6.54 -50.99
CA ARG A 864 -29.52 -6.12 -50.39
C ARG A 864 -29.46 -5.95 -48.87
N HIS A 865 -28.59 -6.70 -48.18
CA HIS A 865 -28.48 -6.69 -46.73
C HIS A 865 -27.17 -6.05 -46.22
N ARG A 866 -26.40 -5.38 -47.08
CA ARG A 866 -25.04 -4.87 -46.78
C ARG A 866 -24.92 -4.17 -45.42
N LYS A 867 -25.76 -3.17 -45.15
CA LYS A 867 -25.71 -2.42 -43.86
C LYS A 867 -26.04 -3.30 -42.64
N TYR A 868 -26.95 -4.25 -42.81
CA TYR A 868 -27.40 -5.12 -41.74
C TYR A 868 -26.40 -6.25 -41.47
N LEU A 869 -25.76 -6.78 -42.50
CA LEU A 869 -24.68 -7.76 -42.38
C LEU A 869 -23.45 -7.19 -41.68
N ILE A 870 -23.07 -5.94 -41.95
CA ILE A 870 -21.98 -5.26 -41.22
C ILE A 870 -22.28 -5.25 -39.71
N ARG A 871 -23.50 -4.82 -39.32
CA ARG A 871 -23.93 -4.82 -37.91
C ARG A 871 -23.91 -6.21 -37.27
N ILE A 872 -24.26 -7.25 -38.02
CA ILE A 872 -24.20 -8.64 -37.55
C ILE A 872 -22.73 -9.05 -37.33
N CYS A 873 -21.82 -8.72 -38.24
CA CYS A 873 -20.40 -9.02 -38.09
C CYS A 873 -19.78 -8.28 -36.90
N ASP A 874 -20.14 -7.02 -36.66
CA ASP A 874 -19.67 -6.26 -35.49
C ASP A 874 -20.13 -6.92 -34.17
N GLU A 875 -21.40 -7.32 -34.06
CA GLU A 875 -21.89 -8.01 -32.85
C GLU A 875 -21.22 -9.39 -32.67
N ILE A 876 -20.96 -10.13 -33.76
CA ILE A 876 -20.22 -11.40 -33.68
C ILE A 876 -18.80 -11.16 -33.16
N HIS A 877 -18.12 -10.11 -33.64
CA HIS A 877 -16.79 -9.73 -33.19
C HIS A 877 -16.78 -9.32 -31.71
N ASP A 878 -17.72 -8.49 -31.26
CA ASP A 878 -17.81 -8.09 -29.85
C ASP A 878 -18.10 -9.29 -28.93
N LEU A 879 -18.98 -10.21 -29.38
CA LEU A 879 -19.27 -11.44 -28.64
C LEU A 879 -18.06 -12.35 -28.52
N ARG A 880 -17.23 -12.43 -29.56
CA ARG A 880 -16.04 -13.28 -29.60
C ARG A 880 -14.86 -12.65 -28.86
N CYS A 881 -14.55 -11.38 -29.12
CA CYS A 881 -13.35 -10.70 -28.64
C CYS A 881 -13.54 -10.04 -27.26
N GLU A 882 -14.65 -9.35 -27.01
CA GLU A 882 -14.86 -8.65 -25.72
C GLU A 882 -15.52 -9.56 -24.67
N LYS A 883 -16.53 -10.32 -25.07
CA LYS A 883 -17.32 -11.18 -24.15
C LYS A 883 -16.81 -12.62 -24.06
N ASN A 884 -15.78 -12.97 -24.84
CA ASN A 884 -15.12 -14.29 -24.88
C ASN A 884 -16.12 -15.46 -24.98
N CYS A 885 -17.10 -15.33 -25.89
CA CYS A 885 -18.14 -16.33 -26.11
C CYS A 885 -17.62 -17.46 -27.03
N PRO A 886 -17.54 -18.72 -26.55
CA PRO A 886 -16.96 -19.83 -27.31
C PRO A 886 -17.89 -20.39 -28.39
N VAL A 887 -19.21 -20.18 -28.29
CA VAL A 887 -20.17 -20.73 -29.25
C VAL A 887 -21.22 -19.67 -29.60
N ILE A 888 -21.23 -19.27 -30.87
CA ILE A 888 -22.22 -18.32 -31.42
C ILE A 888 -23.07 -19.06 -32.45
N ILE A 889 -24.39 -18.96 -32.36
CA ILE A 889 -25.31 -19.61 -33.29
C ILE A 889 -26.08 -18.55 -34.05
N LEU A 890 -25.94 -18.54 -35.38
CA LEU A 890 -26.71 -17.66 -36.26
C LEU A 890 -28.01 -18.38 -36.66
N TYR A 891 -29.17 -17.79 -36.36
CA TYR A 891 -30.48 -18.36 -36.65
C TYR A 891 -31.29 -17.44 -37.59
N SER A 892 -31.69 -17.95 -38.76
CA SER A 892 -32.60 -17.24 -39.68
C SER A 892 -34.06 -17.42 -39.24
N LEU A 893 -34.73 -16.32 -38.88
CA LEU A 893 -36.14 -16.33 -38.46
C LEU A 893 -37.10 -16.63 -39.62
N GLY A 894 -36.73 -16.30 -40.86
CA GLY A 894 -37.57 -16.53 -42.04
C GLY A 894 -37.56 -17.99 -42.50
N ASP A 895 -36.37 -18.61 -42.49
CA ASP A 895 -36.17 -19.95 -43.06
C ASP A 895 -36.04 -21.05 -42.00
N ASN A 896 -36.01 -20.71 -40.70
CA ASN A 896 -35.75 -21.61 -39.57
C ASN A 896 -34.43 -22.40 -39.69
N VAL A 897 -33.43 -21.85 -40.39
CA VAL A 897 -32.10 -22.46 -40.57
C VAL A 897 -31.12 -21.83 -39.60
N PHE A 898 -30.27 -22.65 -38.96
CA PHE A 898 -29.18 -22.16 -38.12
C PHE A 898 -27.80 -22.69 -38.52
N LYS A 899 -26.77 -21.94 -38.13
CA LYS A 899 -25.35 -22.32 -38.27
C LYS A 899 -24.60 -22.00 -36.99
N VAL A 900 -23.74 -22.93 -36.58
CA VAL A 900 -22.88 -22.78 -35.39
C VAL A 900 -21.52 -22.24 -35.83
N LEU A 901 -21.07 -21.18 -35.17
CA LEU A 901 -19.72 -20.66 -35.22
C LEU A 901 -19.03 -21.09 -33.92
N MET A 902 -17.99 -21.91 -34.02
CA MET A 902 -17.19 -22.37 -32.88
C MET A 902 -15.83 -21.70 -32.88
#